data_AF-A0A818J9I3-F1
#
_entry.id   AF-A0A818J9I3-F1
#
_cell.length_a   1.000
_cell.length_b   1.000
_cell.length_c   1.000
_cell.angle_alpha   90.00
_cell.angle_beta   90.00
_cell.angle_gamma   90.00
#
_symmetry.space_group_name_H-M   'P 1'
#
loop_
_entity.id
_entity.type
_entity.pdbx_description
1 polymer ?
#
loop_
_entity_poly.entity_id
_entity_poly.type
_entity_poly.pdbx_seq_one_letter_code
_entity_poly.pdbx_strand_id
1 'polypeptide(L)'
;MANDDDNDDDDDDGTEDFQPRAAPSRGRSRVGGRQSRVGQKTNPTINQVDDDSMETSSTTIRTGNNNTTYVDQQSEEKGYFHHLLVGKTNIQVLVDQWIDSYQANRDEALIELMQFFLDSSGCKGKLTQTMYLKMEHVDMLRTMTEHFDEDTSEYPIIMSGLQYKKFRSSFSEFVVLLIKQSSYSIIYDQYMIDNIVTLLTALSDSPVRAFRHTGTLAVLKVMTALVDIALTISIQKDQCQRQYEAERQKSSARRAADRLDTLTAKRKELEGNENEIKSFMNFIFKGVFIHRYRDVVPDIRCLCMSELGEWMKSYPMVFLDDIYLKYIGWTLYDKVGDCRLRCLLALIPLFQTTVLVGKLELFTNRFKDRIVQMTVDCEYEVAVQAIKLLTAILKFNDRILEDKDCENIYELVYHSHRQIAQAAGEFLNQKLFLKAEQPLNSSKKRSQNTTFMHLLVQFFIESELHEHATYLVDSMWDQHPMMKDWECMTDILLEAPDQEEDSLDDQHENCLIEIMVCCVREAATGEYPIGRGQPNRKLTMKEQKQKEDDKKVLTDHFITTLPPLLNKYIADADKLLNLLQIPLHFNYDVYTTTRRERDLDTYLNALSDIVQRHTTAEIFDAVSKCFECLCDVSFTLSNRAIAHRGNIIDKILANFNAAMGIFEEMDEADEDDLYPLLLNLRKLDAFHQCHDLGNTDLWDKIHLLFKAAIDNEDMSPEIVDKCFGIANRTLLWGLYHLDIQFDKDLLKKLVKRTRKLCTLCQKLMLHANTQICHYAYSTLCDLLISMSPHLVDKNPDYQALIIEINENLIQSLLTFLNTYVFFPEEPKNQDEQAKIETLHKKRNLLAAYCKLIVHNVLPIQAATNILKYYVKYSNDFGDIIKNTFTRARDISKIHTAKTMAYSLMAIFKDCVAVRDAAQQAAGNDEIVNIDLSPLRELARRFNLSFGLDMAKQREALAALHRECIRFALTPLFNHDDPTQPGSNILFLEVLPEFASKLLKPDKKAIFDHLDKLVHNVTIEGDAWQPLINYRRILNDEPGGGHGPKTRVSTGTRGRKRAIPQDGNLIFLLFFF
;
A
#
# COMPACT_ATOMS: atom_id res chain seq x y z
N MET A 1 -70.21 24.31 -24.52
CA MET A 1 -70.95 23.06 -24.83
C MET A 1 -70.69 22.15 -23.63
N ALA A 2 -71.44 22.24 -22.53
CA ALA A 2 -72.91 22.20 -22.36
C ALA A 2 -73.40 20.75 -22.23
N ASN A 3 -74.26 20.39 -21.26
CA ASN A 3 -74.66 21.04 -20.00
C ASN A 3 -75.50 20.03 -19.17
N ASP A 4 -75.98 20.44 -17.98
CA ASP A 4 -77.17 19.90 -17.26
C ASP A 4 -77.08 18.48 -16.65
N ASP A 5 -77.69 18.13 -15.50
CA ASP A 5 -78.23 18.91 -14.36
C ASP A 5 -78.55 17.99 -13.13
N ASP A 6 -79.16 18.57 -12.09
CA ASP A 6 -79.86 17.99 -10.91
C ASP A 6 -78.96 17.50 -9.72
N ASN A 7 -79.01 18.01 -8.47
CA ASN A 7 -80.09 18.40 -7.50
C ASN A 7 -80.41 17.26 -6.49
N ASP A 8 -80.69 17.42 -5.18
CA ASP A 8 -80.62 18.49 -4.14
C ASP A 8 -80.39 17.76 -2.75
N ASP A 9 -80.42 18.29 -1.50
CA ASP A 9 -80.73 19.60 -0.87
C ASP A 9 -80.14 19.69 0.58
N ASP A 10 -80.52 20.74 1.34
CA ASP A 10 -80.69 20.86 2.82
C ASP A 10 -79.51 20.97 3.84
N ASP A 11 -79.43 22.18 4.43
CA ASP A 11 -79.48 22.57 5.88
C ASP A 11 -78.37 22.32 6.94
N ASP A 12 -77.71 23.45 7.28
CA ASP A 12 -77.84 24.24 8.55
C ASP A 12 -76.96 23.99 9.81
N ASP A 13 -77.00 24.97 10.71
CA ASP A 13 -76.08 25.33 11.81
C ASP A 13 -75.99 24.34 12.99
N GLY A 14 -74.84 24.31 13.68
CA GLY A 14 -74.57 23.31 14.74
C GLY A 14 -73.39 23.61 15.67
N THR A 15 -73.54 24.59 16.56
CA THR A 15 -72.51 24.97 17.56
C THR A 15 -72.52 24.09 18.82
N GLU A 16 -71.35 23.76 19.39
CA GLU A 16 -70.91 24.24 20.73
C GLU A 16 -69.63 23.55 21.29
N ASP A 17 -68.98 24.29 22.21
CA ASP A 17 -67.83 23.97 23.07
C ASP A 17 -67.62 22.51 23.52
N PHE A 18 -66.35 22.13 23.66
CA PHE A 18 -65.91 21.47 24.91
C PHE A 18 -64.58 21.99 25.44
N GLN A 19 -64.61 22.50 26.68
CA GLN A 19 -63.49 23.19 27.31
C GLN A 19 -62.43 22.24 27.90
N PRO A 20 -61.14 22.64 27.94
CA PRO A 20 -60.10 21.88 28.63
C PRO A 20 -60.29 21.96 30.16
N ARG A 21 -60.86 20.91 30.76
CA ARG A 21 -61.07 20.85 32.23
C ARG A 21 -59.81 20.41 32.97
N ALA A 22 -59.49 21.15 34.03
CA ALA A 22 -58.23 21.06 34.77
C ALA A 22 -58.08 19.77 35.61
N ALA A 23 -56.83 19.32 35.76
CA ALA A 23 -56.45 18.34 36.78
C ALA A 23 -56.50 18.97 38.19
N PRO A 24 -57.22 18.38 39.16
CA PRO A 24 -57.30 18.88 40.53
C PRO A 24 -56.13 18.41 41.42
N SER A 25 -55.83 19.18 42.46
CA SER A 25 -54.71 18.92 43.38
C SER A 25 -55.08 18.06 44.60
N ARG A 26 -54.14 17.21 45.07
CA ARG A 26 -53.90 16.80 46.49
C ARG A 26 -52.62 15.94 46.54
N GLY A 27 -51.77 15.94 47.58
CA GLY A 27 -51.67 16.86 48.71
C GLY A 27 -51.44 16.17 50.07
N ARG A 28 -50.22 16.27 50.62
CA ARG A 28 -49.75 15.84 51.98
C ARG A 28 -49.61 14.31 52.19
N SER A 29 -48.41 13.79 52.51
CA SER A 29 -47.78 13.60 53.86
C SER A 29 -48.20 12.28 54.55
N ARG A 30 -47.43 11.61 55.44
CA ARG A 30 -46.25 11.99 56.26
C ARG A 30 -45.52 10.72 56.81
N VAL A 31 -44.42 10.90 57.57
CA VAL A 31 -43.67 9.92 58.43
C VAL A 31 -42.73 8.94 57.69
N GLY A 32 -41.51 8.59 58.16
CA GLY A 32 -40.67 9.25 59.18
C GLY A 32 -39.88 8.34 60.16
N GLY A 33 -38.56 8.17 59.97
CA GLY A 33 -37.60 7.52 60.92
C GLY A 33 -36.28 7.14 60.20
N ARG A 34 -35.11 7.69 60.57
CA ARG A 34 -34.09 7.18 61.53
C ARG A 34 -33.49 5.82 61.09
N GLN A 35 -32.17 5.60 60.97
CA GLN A 35 -30.92 6.29 61.41
C GLN A 35 -29.74 5.73 60.55
N SER A 36 -28.42 6.04 60.60
CA SER A 36 -27.47 6.92 61.35
C SER A 36 -26.04 6.79 60.71
N ARG A 37 -24.96 7.54 61.02
CA ARG A 37 -24.70 8.95 61.46
C ARG A 37 -23.18 9.18 61.71
N VAL A 38 -22.42 9.74 60.74
CA VAL A 38 -21.10 10.44 60.90
C VAL A 38 -19.86 9.61 61.32
N GLY A 39 -18.70 9.91 60.70
CA GLY A 39 -17.37 9.52 61.20
C GLY A 39 -16.17 10.19 60.49
N GLN A 40 -15.60 11.24 61.09
CA GLN A 40 -14.27 11.82 60.76
C GLN A 40 -13.32 11.61 61.95
N LYS A 41 -12.01 11.39 61.70
CA LYS A 41 -10.82 11.70 62.54
C LYS A 41 -9.54 11.17 61.84
N THR A 42 -8.58 12.00 61.42
CA THR A 42 -7.40 12.58 62.13
C THR A 42 -6.29 11.61 62.52
N ASN A 43 -5.04 11.98 62.18
CA ASN A 43 -3.77 11.28 62.45
C ASN A 43 -3.48 11.05 63.95
N PRO A 44 -2.53 10.14 64.24
CA PRO A 44 -1.36 10.51 65.06
C PRO A 44 0.00 10.14 64.38
N THR A 45 1.10 10.11 65.15
CA THR A 45 2.46 10.46 64.70
C THR A 45 3.58 9.53 65.24
N ILE A 46 4.82 9.75 64.75
CA ILE A 46 6.14 9.53 65.44
C ILE A 46 6.85 8.15 65.35
N ASN A 47 8.07 8.18 64.73
CA ASN A 47 9.36 7.50 65.04
C ASN A 47 9.46 5.94 65.15
N GLN A 48 10.61 5.25 65.01
CA GLN A 48 11.99 5.49 64.51
C GLN A 48 12.74 4.12 64.36
N VAL A 49 13.86 4.06 63.62
CA VAL A 49 14.88 2.96 63.49
C VAL A 49 14.36 1.54 63.11
N ASP A 50 15.14 0.55 62.65
CA ASP A 50 16.57 0.37 62.24
C ASP A 50 16.56 -0.07 60.74
N ASP A 51 17.50 0.22 59.82
CA ASP A 51 18.97 0.03 59.71
C ASP A 51 19.44 -1.41 59.38
N ASP A 52 20.09 -1.59 58.20
CA ASP A 52 21.45 -2.17 57.99
C ASP A 52 21.72 -2.62 56.51
N SER A 53 23.00 -2.59 56.06
CA SER A 53 23.63 -3.10 54.82
C SER A 53 23.19 -2.50 53.44
N MET A 54 24.08 -1.98 52.57
CA MET A 54 25.18 -2.59 51.77
C MET A 54 24.68 -3.66 50.75
N GLU A 55 25.07 -3.69 49.46
CA GLU A 55 26.36 -3.32 48.82
C GLU A 55 26.28 -2.58 47.45
N THR A 56 27.48 -2.23 46.98
CA THR A 56 27.94 -1.43 45.83
C THR A 56 27.86 -2.05 44.41
N SER A 57 27.81 -1.17 43.39
CA SER A 57 28.43 -1.33 42.03
C SER A 57 27.81 -2.37 41.07
N SER A 58 27.94 -2.28 39.72
CA SER A 58 28.85 -1.47 38.89
C SER A 58 28.25 -0.99 37.54
N THR A 59 28.97 -0.08 36.89
CA THR A 59 28.70 0.62 35.63
C THR A 59 28.42 -0.25 34.40
N THR A 60 27.57 0.24 33.47
CA THR A 60 27.71 -0.06 32.02
C THR A 60 27.43 1.20 31.20
N ILE A 61 28.36 1.57 30.31
CA ILE A 61 28.29 2.79 29.50
C ILE A 61 27.56 2.50 28.18
N ARG A 62 26.61 3.36 27.81
CA ARG A 62 26.12 3.50 26.42
C ARG A 62 26.19 4.97 25.98
N THR A 63 27.12 5.26 25.07
CA THR A 63 27.29 6.58 24.45
C THR A 63 26.20 6.82 23.40
N GLY A 64 25.20 7.62 23.74
CA GLY A 64 24.19 8.13 22.80
C GLY A 64 24.66 9.44 22.16
N ASN A 65 24.70 9.49 20.82
CA ASN A 65 25.28 10.61 20.07
C ASN A 65 24.21 11.69 19.77
N ASN A 66 23.99 12.62 20.72
CA ASN A 66 23.00 13.69 20.57
C ASN A 66 23.53 14.85 19.70
N ASN A 67 23.26 14.78 18.39
CA ASN A 67 23.23 15.97 17.54
C ASN A 67 21.95 16.78 17.82
N THR A 68 21.83 17.38 19.00
CA THR A 68 20.86 18.44 19.25
C THR A 68 21.29 19.70 18.52
N THR A 69 20.45 20.17 17.60
CA THR A 69 20.61 21.48 16.94
C THR A 69 20.70 22.58 18.00
N TYR A 70 21.58 23.57 17.80
CA TYR A 70 21.72 24.70 18.72
C TYR A 70 20.39 25.49 18.77
N VAL A 71 19.72 25.44 19.91
CA VAL A 71 18.69 26.42 20.29
C VAL A 71 19.42 27.51 21.05
N ASP A 72 19.52 28.70 20.46
CA ASP A 72 20.25 29.82 21.06
C ASP A 72 19.56 30.28 22.35
N GLN A 73 20.34 30.46 23.42
CA GLN A 73 19.82 30.71 24.78
C GLN A 73 19.82 32.21 25.09
N GLN A 74 18.95 32.97 24.43
CA GLN A 74 18.74 34.39 24.75
C GLN A 74 17.24 34.72 24.91
N SER A 75 16.91 35.36 26.04
CA SER A 75 15.59 35.80 26.52
C SER A 75 14.58 34.71 26.96
N GLU A 76 13.99 34.90 28.15
CA GLU A 76 12.82 34.15 28.63
C GLU A 76 11.52 34.79 28.09
N GLU A 77 11.07 34.39 26.90
CA GLU A 77 9.82 34.93 26.34
C GLU A 77 8.56 34.34 27.03
N LYS A 78 7.98 35.11 27.96
CA LYS A 78 6.75 34.77 28.71
C LYS A 78 5.45 35.01 27.93
N GLY A 79 5.49 34.86 26.60
CA GLY A 79 4.35 35.16 25.71
C GLY A 79 3.35 34.01 25.58
N TYR A 80 2.10 34.32 25.22
CA TYR A 80 1.04 33.33 24.95
C TYR A 80 1.47 32.26 23.93
N PHE A 81 2.27 32.64 22.92
CA PHE A 81 2.85 31.72 21.95
C PHE A 81 3.69 30.62 22.62
N HIS A 82 4.60 31.00 23.54
CA HIS A 82 5.43 30.06 24.28
C HIS A 82 4.59 29.13 25.16
N HIS A 83 3.60 29.68 25.88
CA HIS A 83 2.71 28.88 26.73
C HIS A 83 1.91 27.83 25.95
N LEU A 84 1.38 28.19 24.77
CA LEU A 84 0.64 27.26 23.90
C LEU A 84 1.55 26.27 23.16
N LEU A 85 2.78 26.65 22.81
CA LEU A 85 3.77 25.75 22.19
C LEU A 85 4.31 24.70 23.17
N VAL A 86 4.54 25.10 24.42
CA VAL A 86 5.01 24.21 25.51
C VAL A 86 3.87 23.37 26.09
N GLY A 87 2.63 23.85 26.03
CA GLY A 87 1.43 23.06 26.36
C GLY A 87 1.30 22.65 27.83
N LYS A 88 1.89 23.42 28.76
CA LYS A 88 1.82 23.18 30.22
C LYS A 88 0.71 23.94 30.93
N THR A 89 0.21 25.03 30.36
CA THR A 89 -0.88 25.84 30.94
C THR A 89 -2.23 25.42 30.35
N ASN A 90 -3.29 25.45 31.14
CA ASN A 90 -4.65 25.25 30.65
C ASN A 90 -5.09 26.47 29.80
N ILE A 91 -5.63 26.23 28.61
CA ILE A 91 -6.02 27.27 27.64
C ILE A 91 -7.12 28.18 28.21
N GLN A 92 -8.06 27.65 29.00
CA GLN A 92 -9.07 28.45 29.69
C GLN A 92 -8.44 29.49 30.63
N VAL A 93 -7.43 29.09 31.39
CA VAL A 93 -6.72 30.00 32.33
C VAL A 93 -5.97 31.10 31.58
N LEU A 94 -5.41 30.82 30.40
CA LEU A 94 -4.79 31.85 29.55
C LEU A 94 -5.83 32.83 28.99
N VAL A 95 -7.04 32.35 28.64
CA VAL A 95 -8.15 33.20 28.17
C VAL A 95 -8.68 34.08 29.32
N ASP A 96 -8.87 33.50 30.51
CA ASP A 96 -9.32 34.24 31.70
C ASP A 96 -8.32 35.34 32.08
N GLN A 97 -7.02 35.02 32.09
CA GLN A 97 -5.94 35.99 32.34
C GLN A 97 -5.92 37.12 31.31
N TRP A 98 -6.13 36.82 30.03
CA TRP A 98 -6.21 37.86 29.00
C TRP A 98 -7.45 38.75 29.18
N ILE A 99 -8.60 38.17 29.56
CA ILE A 99 -9.85 38.89 29.82
C ILE A 99 -9.72 39.83 31.03
N ASP A 100 -9.07 39.38 32.11
CA ASP A 100 -8.75 40.22 33.27
C ASP A 100 -7.80 41.37 32.88
N SER A 101 -6.74 41.08 32.10
CA SER A 101 -5.83 42.11 31.59
C SER A 101 -6.53 43.13 30.68
N TYR A 102 -7.44 42.70 29.79
CA TYR A 102 -8.20 43.61 28.92
C TYR A 102 -9.17 44.51 29.71
N GLN A 103 -9.75 44.00 30.81
CA GLN A 103 -10.56 44.81 31.72
C GLN A 103 -9.72 45.83 32.51
N ALA A 104 -8.44 45.54 32.77
CA ALA A 104 -7.51 46.47 33.42
C ALA A 104 -6.92 47.51 32.46
N ASN A 105 -6.46 47.11 31.28
CA ASN A 105 -5.90 47.98 30.24
C ASN A 105 -6.10 47.40 28.83
N ARG A 106 -7.02 48.00 28.05
CA ARG A 106 -7.43 47.51 26.73
C ARG A 106 -6.30 47.54 25.70
N ASP A 107 -5.57 48.66 25.61
CA ASP A 107 -4.50 48.85 24.62
C ASP A 107 -3.38 47.82 24.81
N GLU A 108 -2.96 47.61 26.06
CA GLU A 108 -1.85 46.72 26.43
C GLU A 108 -2.22 45.26 26.18
N ALA A 109 -3.41 44.82 26.61
CA ALA A 109 -3.91 43.47 26.33
C ALA A 109 -4.13 43.22 24.83
N LEU A 110 -4.57 44.23 24.06
CA LEU A 110 -4.63 44.12 22.60
C LEU A 110 -3.22 43.97 22.00
N ILE A 111 -2.24 44.77 22.40
CA ILE A 111 -0.86 44.66 21.90
C ILE A 111 -0.27 43.27 22.17
N GLU A 112 -0.50 42.68 23.35
CA GLU A 112 -0.09 41.30 23.65
C GLU A 112 -0.76 40.28 22.71
N LEU A 113 -2.06 40.44 22.42
CA LEU A 113 -2.80 39.55 21.53
C LEU A 113 -2.38 39.71 20.06
N MET A 114 -2.10 40.94 19.63
CA MET A 114 -1.55 41.23 18.31
C MET A 114 -0.15 40.63 18.16
N GLN A 115 0.69 40.73 19.21
CA GLN A 115 2.01 40.10 19.24
C GLN A 115 1.91 38.58 19.17
N PHE A 116 0.96 37.97 19.89
CA PHE A 116 0.72 36.53 19.83
C PHE A 116 0.42 36.04 18.39
N PHE A 117 -0.33 36.79 17.58
CA PHE A 117 -0.57 36.44 16.18
C PHE A 117 0.69 36.60 15.30
N LEU A 118 1.57 37.56 15.59
CA LEU A 118 2.87 37.72 14.91
C LEU A 118 3.86 36.61 15.28
N ASP A 119 4.02 36.32 16.57
CA ASP A 119 4.87 35.23 17.09
C ASP A 119 4.41 33.88 16.53
N SER A 120 3.08 33.63 16.51
CA SER A 120 2.48 32.43 15.90
C SER A 120 2.71 32.32 14.40
N SER A 121 2.96 33.45 13.73
CA SER A 121 3.35 33.50 12.32
C SER A 121 4.86 33.28 12.12
N GLY A 122 5.66 33.17 13.17
CA GLY A 122 7.12 33.05 13.09
C GLY A 122 7.86 34.38 12.89
N CYS A 123 7.19 35.52 13.06
CA CYS A 123 7.85 36.84 13.04
C CYS A 123 8.63 37.04 14.34
N LYS A 124 9.86 37.54 14.26
CA LYS A 124 10.71 37.85 15.43
C LYS A 124 10.57 39.31 15.90
N GLY A 125 9.81 40.14 15.17
CA GLY A 125 9.61 41.55 15.46
C GLY A 125 8.64 41.77 16.62
N LYS A 126 8.90 42.80 17.44
CA LYS A 126 8.07 43.16 18.59
C LYS A 126 7.32 44.46 18.37
N LEU A 127 6.00 44.42 18.61
CA LEU A 127 5.13 45.59 18.64
C LEU A 127 5.48 46.50 19.80
N THR A 128 5.31 47.81 19.59
CA THR A 128 5.49 48.82 20.63
C THR A 128 4.23 49.68 20.73
N GLN A 129 3.96 50.23 21.92
CA GLN A 129 2.87 51.20 22.12
C GLN A 129 2.93 52.36 21.11
N THR A 130 4.15 52.77 20.71
CA THR A 130 4.35 53.87 19.75
C THR A 130 3.96 53.48 18.32
N MET A 131 4.12 52.21 17.92
CA MET A 131 3.60 51.70 16.64
C MET A 131 2.07 51.61 16.69
N TYR A 132 1.52 51.00 17.74
CA TYR A 132 0.06 50.85 17.92
C TYR A 132 -0.69 52.18 17.87
N LEU A 133 -0.18 53.21 18.56
CA LEU A 133 -0.83 54.53 18.63
C LEU A 133 -0.55 55.47 17.44
N LYS A 134 0.27 55.08 16.44
CA LYS A 134 0.69 55.98 15.35
C LYS A 134 0.73 55.37 13.94
N MET A 135 0.49 54.07 13.80
CA MET A 135 0.58 53.37 12.52
C MET A 135 -0.67 52.53 12.28
N GLU A 136 -1.23 52.66 11.08
CA GLU A 136 -2.27 51.74 10.59
C GLU A 136 -1.74 50.30 10.60
N HIS A 137 -2.62 49.32 10.82
CA HIS A 137 -2.23 47.90 10.88
C HIS A 137 -1.46 47.44 9.63
N VAL A 138 -1.74 48.01 8.45
CA VAL A 138 -1.02 47.69 7.21
C VAL A 138 0.44 48.17 7.25
N ASP A 139 0.71 49.36 7.80
CA ASP A 139 2.07 49.89 7.93
C ASP A 139 2.85 49.23 9.07
N MET A 140 2.16 48.94 10.18
CA MET A 140 2.68 48.11 11.26
C MET A 140 3.14 46.74 10.74
N LEU A 141 2.29 46.04 9.97
CA LEU A 141 2.65 44.75 9.35
C LEU A 141 3.78 44.88 8.32
N ARG A 142 3.83 45.98 7.56
CA ARG A 142 4.92 46.29 6.62
C ARG A 142 6.27 46.27 7.34
N THR A 143 6.42 47.02 8.44
CA THR A 143 7.63 47.01 9.27
C THR A 143 7.92 45.64 9.89
N MET A 144 6.89 44.88 10.28
CA MET A 144 7.09 43.52 10.79
C MET A 144 7.56 42.52 9.71
N THR A 145 7.39 42.79 8.41
CA THR A 145 7.96 41.91 7.37
C THR A 145 9.48 41.88 7.35
N GLU A 146 10.14 42.94 7.81
CA GLU A 146 11.61 43.05 7.92
C GLU A 146 12.20 42.17 9.04
N HIS A 147 11.35 41.56 9.86
CA HIS A 147 11.72 40.77 11.04
C HIS A 147 11.44 39.26 10.86
N PHE A 148 11.37 38.81 9.61
CA PHE A 148 11.44 37.38 9.26
C PHE A 148 12.89 36.94 9.03
N ASP A 149 13.11 35.63 9.13
CA ASP A 149 14.39 34.98 8.90
C ASP A 149 14.50 34.54 7.44
N GLU A 150 15.42 35.13 6.66
CA GLU A 150 15.55 34.85 5.22
C GLU A 150 16.03 33.41 4.94
N ASP A 151 16.74 32.78 5.88
CA ASP A 151 17.27 31.42 5.73
C ASP A 151 16.20 30.33 5.96
N THR A 152 15.03 30.65 6.54
CA THR A 152 14.00 29.66 6.87
C THR A 152 12.64 29.94 6.24
N SER A 153 12.12 28.98 5.47
CA SER A 153 10.76 29.05 4.89
C SER A 153 9.66 28.37 5.73
N GLU A 154 10.02 27.79 6.88
CA GLU A 154 9.07 27.21 7.85
C GLU A 154 8.60 28.24 8.89
N TYR A 155 7.35 28.08 9.34
CA TYR A 155 6.74 28.89 10.41
C TYR A 155 5.78 28.02 11.25
N PRO A 156 5.44 28.40 12.50
CA PRO A 156 4.87 27.47 13.50
C PRO A 156 3.60 26.71 13.08
N ILE A 157 2.78 27.31 12.20
CA ILE A 157 1.56 26.67 11.66
C ILE A 157 1.88 25.56 10.64
N ILE A 158 3.01 25.59 9.92
CA ILE A 158 3.40 24.51 8.98
C ILE A 158 4.50 23.58 9.51
N MET A 159 5.30 23.99 10.51
CA MET A 159 6.41 23.20 11.05
C MET A 159 6.05 21.75 11.38
N SER A 160 7.01 20.85 11.16
CA SER A 160 6.87 19.41 11.44
C SER A 160 7.09 19.08 12.93
N GLY A 161 6.71 17.87 13.36
CA GLY A 161 6.93 17.41 14.74
C GLY A 161 5.72 17.58 15.69
N LEU A 162 5.76 16.84 16.82
CA LEU A 162 4.62 16.66 17.71
C LEU A 162 4.20 17.95 18.44
N GLN A 163 5.17 18.79 18.85
CA GLN A 163 4.90 20.07 19.52
C GLN A 163 4.10 21.02 18.61
N TYR A 164 4.53 21.20 17.36
CA TYR A 164 3.82 22.04 16.39
C TYR A 164 2.49 21.42 15.94
N LYS A 165 2.36 20.09 15.94
CA LYS A 165 1.05 19.44 15.73
C LYS A 165 0.07 19.75 16.88
N LYS A 166 0.50 19.76 18.14
CA LYS A 166 -0.32 20.21 19.28
C LYS A 166 -0.62 21.71 19.22
N PHE A 167 0.40 22.54 18.96
CA PHE A 167 0.27 23.99 18.87
C PHE A 167 -0.82 24.43 17.89
N ARG A 168 -0.90 23.85 16.67
CA ARG A 168 -1.98 24.12 15.72
C ARG A 168 -3.40 23.94 16.31
N SER A 169 -3.60 22.88 17.09
CA SER A 169 -4.87 22.63 17.78
C SER A 169 -5.09 23.63 18.92
N SER A 170 -4.10 23.82 19.79
CA SER A 170 -4.21 24.73 20.95
C SER A 170 -4.35 26.21 20.56
N PHE A 171 -3.73 26.63 19.45
CA PHE A 171 -3.93 27.95 18.83
C PHE A 171 -5.38 28.12 18.36
N SER A 172 -5.91 27.12 17.64
CA SER A 172 -7.31 27.12 17.17
C SER A 172 -8.32 27.14 18.32
N GLU A 173 -8.03 26.37 19.38
CA GLU A 173 -8.85 26.29 20.58
C GLU A 173 -8.82 27.59 21.39
N PHE A 174 -7.64 28.18 21.60
CA PHE A 174 -7.49 29.48 22.26
C PHE A 174 -8.30 30.58 21.57
N VAL A 175 -8.19 30.70 20.24
CA VAL A 175 -8.94 31.73 19.48
C VAL A 175 -10.45 31.52 19.58
N VAL A 176 -10.94 30.27 19.48
CA VAL A 176 -12.39 29.98 19.63
C VAL A 176 -12.87 30.26 21.06
N LEU A 177 -12.09 29.89 22.06
CA LEU A 177 -12.45 30.03 23.47
C LEU A 177 -12.45 31.50 23.92
N LEU A 178 -11.46 32.28 23.48
CA LEU A 178 -11.36 33.72 23.72
C LEU A 178 -12.62 34.48 23.28
N ILE A 179 -13.07 34.25 22.05
CA ILE A 179 -14.27 34.89 21.51
C ILE A 179 -15.54 34.40 22.22
N LYS A 180 -15.62 33.12 22.58
CA LYS A 180 -16.77 32.57 23.34
C LYS A 180 -16.89 33.12 24.75
N GLN A 181 -15.80 33.22 25.50
CA GLN A 181 -15.83 33.80 26.86
C GLN A 181 -16.13 35.31 26.84
N SER A 182 -15.68 36.02 25.80
CA SER A 182 -15.99 37.44 25.56
C SER A 182 -17.46 37.72 25.19
N SER A 183 -18.26 36.69 24.89
CA SER A 183 -19.58 36.81 24.26
C SER A 183 -20.70 37.43 25.10
N TYR A 184 -20.47 37.63 26.40
CA TYR A 184 -21.44 38.21 27.34
C TYR A 184 -21.40 39.73 27.44
N SER A 185 -20.30 40.38 27.06
CA SER A 185 -20.12 41.84 27.22
C SER A 185 -19.06 42.41 26.29
N ILE A 186 -17.82 41.90 26.40
CA ILE A 186 -16.65 42.46 25.71
C ILE A 186 -16.82 42.44 24.18
N ILE A 187 -17.47 41.42 23.62
CA ILE A 187 -17.66 41.31 22.16
C ILE A 187 -18.51 42.43 21.55
N TYR A 188 -19.31 43.15 22.36
CA TYR A 188 -20.16 44.27 21.95
C TYR A 188 -19.59 45.63 22.36
N ASP A 189 -18.33 45.70 22.82
CA ASP A 189 -17.72 46.94 23.34
C ASP A 189 -17.23 47.91 22.25
N GLN A 190 -17.47 47.56 20.97
CA GLN A 190 -17.08 48.30 19.76
C GLN A 190 -15.57 48.64 19.72
N TYR A 191 -14.75 47.77 20.31
CA TYR A 191 -13.30 47.93 20.36
C TYR A 191 -12.52 46.62 20.18
N MET A 192 -12.80 45.57 20.96
CA MET A 192 -12.03 44.31 20.92
C MET A 192 -12.10 43.65 19.54
N ILE A 193 -13.32 43.34 19.09
CA ILE A 193 -13.52 42.57 17.85
C ILE A 193 -13.04 43.35 16.63
N ASP A 194 -13.30 44.66 16.56
CA ASP A 194 -12.94 45.48 15.40
C ASP A 194 -11.42 45.58 15.22
N ASN A 195 -10.66 45.78 16.31
CA ASN A 195 -9.18 45.75 16.29
C ASN A 195 -8.66 44.38 15.82
N ILE A 196 -9.16 43.29 16.42
CA ILE A 196 -8.72 41.92 16.10
C ILE A 196 -9.05 41.56 14.65
N VAL A 197 -10.30 41.77 14.21
CA VAL A 197 -10.75 41.41 12.87
C VAL A 197 -10.08 42.28 11.82
N THR A 198 -9.80 43.56 12.09
CA THR A 198 -9.06 44.42 11.16
C THR A 198 -7.60 43.97 11.01
N LEU A 199 -6.88 43.70 12.11
CA LEU A 199 -5.51 43.18 12.04
C LEU A 199 -5.46 41.82 11.34
N LEU A 200 -6.33 40.87 11.71
CA LEU A 200 -6.32 39.54 11.11
C LEU A 200 -6.71 39.58 9.62
N THR A 201 -7.57 40.52 9.22
CA THR A 201 -7.86 40.80 7.80
C THR A 201 -6.61 41.31 7.07
N ALA A 202 -5.89 42.27 7.65
CA ALA A 202 -4.64 42.80 7.08
C ALA A 202 -3.52 41.74 7.00
N LEU A 203 -3.41 40.86 8.01
CA LEU A 203 -2.55 39.68 7.96
C LEU A 203 -2.97 38.74 6.81
N SER A 204 -4.27 38.49 6.64
CA SER A 204 -4.81 37.61 5.60
C SER A 204 -4.69 38.14 4.17
N ASP A 205 -4.36 39.43 3.96
CA ASP A 205 -4.06 39.97 2.63
C ASP A 205 -2.56 40.23 2.41
N SER A 206 -1.72 39.96 3.42
CA SER A 206 -0.28 40.11 3.33
C SER A 206 0.33 39.25 2.21
N PRO A 207 1.31 39.77 1.43
CA PRO A 207 2.04 38.95 0.46
C PRO A 207 2.84 37.82 1.14
N VAL A 208 3.26 38.01 2.39
CA VAL A 208 4.03 37.02 3.17
C VAL A 208 3.15 35.82 3.53
N ARG A 209 3.53 34.63 3.05
CA ARG A 209 2.76 33.38 3.28
C ARG A 209 2.53 33.09 4.76
N ALA A 210 3.51 33.35 5.62
CA ALA A 210 3.44 33.04 7.05
C ALA A 210 2.35 33.86 7.78
N PHE A 211 2.35 35.18 7.60
CA PHE A 211 1.26 36.06 8.03
C PHE A 211 -0.08 35.67 7.40
N ARG A 212 -0.11 35.44 6.08
CA ARG A 212 -1.37 35.16 5.37
C ARG A 212 -2.03 33.87 5.82
N HIS A 213 -1.26 32.80 6.01
CA HIS A 213 -1.78 31.51 6.48
C HIS A 213 -2.27 31.62 7.93
N THR A 214 -1.46 32.19 8.82
CA THR A 214 -1.77 32.29 10.26
C THR A 214 -2.95 33.23 10.53
N GLY A 215 -2.98 34.40 9.87
CA GLY A 215 -4.10 35.34 9.95
C GLY A 215 -5.40 34.76 9.41
N THR A 216 -5.35 34.02 8.28
CA THR A 216 -6.53 33.32 7.75
C THR A 216 -7.02 32.23 8.70
N LEU A 217 -6.12 31.43 9.29
CA LEU A 217 -6.50 30.43 10.30
C LEU A 217 -7.20 31.07 11.50
N ALA A 218 -6.61 32.14 12.05
CA ALA A 218 -7.15 32.85 13.21
C ALA A 218 -8.54 33.44 12.90
N VAL A 219 -8.71 34.17 11.80
CA VAL A 219 -9.97 34.87 11.52
C VAL A 219 -11.10 33.91 11.12
N LEU A 220 -10.78 32.78 10.48
CA LEU A 220 -11.76 31.71 10.27
C LEU A 220 -12.17 31.04 11.60
N LYS A 221 -11.25 30.92 12.59
CA LYS A 221 -11.59 30.44 13.94
C LYS A 221 -12.42 31.46 14.74
N VAL A 222 -12.16 32.77 14.58
CA VAL A 222 -13.05 33.83 15.08
C VAL A 222 -14.45 33.69 14.46
N MET A 223 -14.54 33.50 13.15
CA MET A 223 -15.82 33.25 12.45
C MET A 223 -16.54 32.01 13.01
N THR A 224 -15.85 30.88 13.19
CA THR A 224 -16.43 29.67 13.79
C THR A 224 -16.99 29.92 15.19
N ALA A 225 -16.32 30.72 16.02
CA ALA A 225 -16.85 31.14 17.32
C ALA A 225 -18.07 32.08 17.21
N LEU A 226 -18.07 33.02 16.27
CA LEU A 226 -19.21 33.91 16.00
C LEU A 226 -20.45 33.14 15.51
N VAL A 227 -20.29 32.06 14.74
CA VAL A 227 -21.39 31.19 14.31
C VAL A 227 -22.06 30.51 15.51
N ASP A 228 -21.27 29.96 16.43
CA ASP A 228 -21.79 29.32 17.65
C ASP A 228 -22.47 30.34 18.59
N ILE A 229 -21.95 31.57 18.66
CA ILE A 229 -22.58 32.69 19.40
C ILE A 229 -23.91 33.09 18.73
N ALA A 230 -23.95 33.22 17.40
CA ALA A 230 -25.17 33.55 16.66
C ALA A 230 -26.27 32.49 16.85
N LEU A 231 -25.91 31.21 16.81
CA LEU A 231 -26.81 30.10 17.14
C LEU A 231 -27.32 30.20 18.58
N THR A 232 -26.43 30.50 19.53
CA THR A 232 -26.79 30.67 20.95
C THR A 232 -27.77 31.83 21.15
N ILE A 233 -27.55 32.97 20.48
CA ILE A 233 -28.46 34.13 20.49
C ILE A 233 -29.81 33.75 19.87
N SER A 234 -29.83 33.05 18.74
CA SER A 234 -31.07 32.56 18.10
C SER A 234 -31.89 31.69 19.05
N ILE A 235 -31.26 30.73 19.73
CA ILE A 235 -31.93 29.86 20.72
C ILE A 235 -32.47 30.68 21.90
N GLN A 236 -31.71 31.65 22.40
CA GLN A 236 -32.17 32.56 23.46
C GLN A 236 -33.35 33.45 23.00
N LYS A 237 -33.34 33.92 21.75
CA LYS A 237 -34.41 34.70 21.13
C LYS A 237 -35.70 33.89 21.03
N ASP A 238 -35.62 32.64 20.58
CA ASP A 238 -36.77 31.72 20.52
C ASP A 238 -37.31 31.34 21.90
N GLN A 239 -36.44 31.24 22.91
CA GLN A 239 -36.86 31.05 24.31
C GLN A 239 -37.55 32.30 24.87
N CYS A 240 -37.00 33.49 24.59
CA CYS A 240 -37.56 34.77 25.04
C CYS A 240 -38.92 35.05 24.38
N GLN A 241 -39.06 34.77 23.08
CA GLN A 241 -40.32 34.88 22.34
C GLN A 241 -41.40 33.96 22.92
N ARG A 242 -41.10 32.68 23.17
CA ARG A 242 -42.05 31.74 23.80
C ARG A 242 -42.44 32.16 25.22
N GLN A 243 -41.51 32.72 26.00
CA GLN A 243 -41.83 33.28 27.32
C GLN A 243 -42.73 34.52 27.23
N TYR A 244 -42.49 35.41 26.27
CA TYR A 244 -43.32 36.58 26.01
C TYR A 244 -44.75 36.19 25.59
N GLU A 245 -44.89 35.23 24.68
CA GLU A 245 -46.19 34.70 24.25
C GLU A 245 -46.95 34.02 25.39
N ALA A 246 -46.28 33.16 26.17
CA ALA A 246 -46.89 32.49 27.32
C ALA A 246 -47.31 33.45 28.45
N GLU A 247 -46.61 34.58 28.64
CA GLU A 247 -47.02 35.63 29.57
C GLU A 247 -48.19 36.47 29.00
N ARG A 248 -48.16 36.78 27.69
CA ARG A 248 -49.19 37.54 26.97
C ARG A 248 -50.53 36.80 26.92
N GLN A 249 -50.51 35.48 26.73
CA GLN A 249 -51.70 34.63 26.67
C GLN A 249 -52.44 34.48 28.02
N LYS A 250 -51.83 34.87 29.15
CA LYS A 250 -52.54 34.84 30.44
C LYS A 250 -53.72 35.80 30.46
N SER A 251 -54.75 35.42 31.23
CA SER A 251 -55.88 36.29 31.55
C SER A 251 -55.42 37.54 32.30
N SER A 252 -56.15 38.65 32.15
CA SER A 252 -55.75 39.99 32.62
C SER A 252 -55.30 40.00 34.09
N ALA A 253 -56.05 39.34 34.99
CA ALA A 253 -55.75 39.25 36.41
C ALA A 253 -54.53 38.37 36.79
N ARG A 254 -53.83 37.77 35.82
CA ARG A 254 -52.63 36.94 36.01
C ARG A 254 -51.45 37.35 35.12
N ARG A 255 -51.60 38.40 34.32
CA ARG A 255 -50.60 38.91 33.37
C ARG A 255 -49.76 39.99 34.04
N ALA A 256 -48.45 39.77 34.17
CA ALA A 256 -47.54 40.79 34.70
C ALA A 256 -47.06 41.72 33.57
N ALA A 257 -47.49 42.99 33.61
CA ALA A 257 -47.11 44.01 32.62
C ALA A 257 -45.59 44.22 32.61
N ASP A 258 -45.01 44.50 33.77
CA ASP A 258 -43.57 44.73 33.97
C ASP A 258 -42.71 43.57 33.41
N ARG A 259 -43.24 42.34 33.45
CA ARG A 259 -42.57 41.15 32.89
C ARG A 259 -42.65 41.09 31.37
N LEU A 260 -43.76 41.51 30.77
CA LEU A 260 -43.87 41.66 29.31
C LEU A 260 -42.93 42.76 28.81
N ASP A 261 -42.83 43.88 29.52
CA ASP A 261 -41.91 44.96 29.18
C ASP A 261 -40.44 44.51 29.33
N THR A 262 -40.10 43.80 30.41
CA THR A 262 -38.76 43.20 30.62
C THR A 262 -38.41 42.20 29.50
N LEU A 263 -39.34 41.33 29.10
CA LEU A 263 -39.14 40.37 28.01
C LEU A 263 -39.04 41.08 26.64
N THR A 264 -39.77 42.17 26.44
CA THR A 264 -39.69 43.00 25.22
C THR A 264 -38.35 43.71 25.12
N ALA A 265 -37.87 44.30 26.22
CA ALA A 265 -36.55 44.91 26.32
C ALA A 265 -35.43 43.90 26.04
N LYS A 266 -35.45 42.73 26.72
CA LYS A 266 -34.47 41.66 26.49
C LYS A 266 -34.53 41.09 25.07
N ARG A 267 -35.72 40.98 24.46
CA ARG A 267 -35.82 40.58 23.05
C ARG A 267 -35.15 41.60 22.14
N LYS A 268 -35.35 42.90 22.38
CA LYS A 268 -34.73 43.98 21.60
C LYS A 268 -33.22 44.03 21.76
N GLU A 269 -32.71 43.76 22.96
CA GLU A 269 -31.28 43.58 23.27
C GLU A 269 -30.69 42.41 22.46
N LEU A 270 -31.27 41.21 22.58
CA LEU A 270 -30.83 40.02 21.80
C LEU A 270 -30.89 40.26 20.28
N GLU A 271 -31.91 40.98 19.80
CA GLU A 271 -32.08 41.35 18.39
C GLU A 271 -31.08 42.43 17.93
N GLY A 272 -30.53 43.25 18.84
CA GLY A 272 -29.37 44.11 18.57
C GLY A 272 -28.09 43.29 18.44
N ASN A 273 -27.78 42.48 19.47
CA ASN A 273 -26.58 41.64 19.53
C ASN A 273 -26.51 40.67 18.34
N GLU A 274 -27.64 40.09 17.91
CA GLU A 274 -27.74 39.24 16.72
C GLU A 274 -27.30 39.97 15.45
N ASN A 275 -27.64 41.26 15.31
CA ASN A 275 -27.29 42.06 14.15
C ASN A 275 -25.81 42.47 14.13
N GLU A 276 -25.21 42.78 15.29
CA GLU A 276 -23.77 43.05 15.39
C GLU A 276 -22.94 41.79 15.05
N ILE A 277 -23.28 40.64 15.64
CA ILE A 277 -22.62 39.35 15.32
C ILE A 277 -22.78 39.00 13.82
N LYS A 278 -23.95 39.25 13.22
CA LYS A 278 -24.17 39.10 11.77
C LYS A 278 -23.35 40.08 10.93
N SER A 279 -23.07 41.29 11.44
CA SER A 279 -22.19 42.28 10.79
C SER A 279 -20.75 41.76 10.76
N PHE A 280 -20.21 41.33 11.90
CA PHE A 280 -18.85 40.77 12.00
C PHE A 280 -18.68 39.52 11.13
N MET A 281 -19.67 38.60 11.14
CA MET A 281 -19.67 37.44 10.25
C MET A 281 -19.66 37.84 8.76
N ASN A 282 -20.46 38.84 8.37
CA ASN A 282 -20.45 39.37 6.99
C ASN A 282 -19.11 40.02 6.62
N PHE A 283 -18.48 40.73 7.55
CA PHE A 283 -17.19 41.38 7.35
C PHE A 283 -16.10 40.33 7.10
N ILE A 284 -15.96 39.32 7.98
CA ILE A 284 -14.96 38.25 7.81
C ILE A 284 -15.21 37.47 6.50
N PHE A 285 -16.47 37.18 6.18
CA PHE A 285 -16.81 36.45 4.96
C PHE A 285 -16.44 37.24 3.69
N LYS A 286 -16.74 38.54 3.64
CA LYS A 286 -16.49 39.39 2.46
C LYS A 286 -15.04 39.91 2.39
N GLY A 287 -14.41 40.18 3.53
CA GLY A 287 -13.02 40.65 3.60
C GLY A 287 -11.99 39.54 3.41
N VAL A 288 -12.25 38.35 3.99
CA VAL A 288 -11.27 37.26 4.01
C VAL A 288 -11.74 36.05 3.21
N PHE A 289 -12.88 35.44 3.54
CA PHE A 289 -13.24 34.13 2.98
C PHE A 289 -13.29 34.14 1.44
N ILE A 290 -14.02 35.10 0.84
CA ILE A 290 -14.15 35.18 -0.63
C ILE A 290 -12.83 35.52 -1.36
N HIS A 291 -11.76 35.89 -0.63
CA HIS A 291 -10.42 36.10 -1.18
C HIS A 291 -9.53 34.87 -0.96
N ARG A 292 -9.59 34.25 0.22
CA ARG A 292 -8.68 33.17 0.65
C ARG A 292 -9.11 31.76 0.23
N TYR A 293 -10.40 31.51 -0.06
CA TYR A 293 -10.83 30.20 -0.61
C TYR A 293 -10.17 29.86 -1.95
N ARG A 294 -9.61 30.87 -2.63
CA ARG A 294 -8.91 30.83 -3.92
C ARG A 294 -7.47 31.35 -3.83
N ASP A 295 -6.83 31.23 -2.65
CA ASP A 295 -5.40 31.56 -2.50
C ASP A 295 -4.52 30.69 -3.41
N VAL A 296 -3.33 31.19 -3.77
CA VAL A 296 -2.33 30.38 -4.48
C VAL A 296 -1.80 29.23 -3.63
N VAL A 297 -1.81 29.38 -2.30
CA VAL A 297 -1.38 28.35 -1.33
C VAL A 297 -2.52 27.35 -1.07
N PRO A 298 -2.34 26.04 -1.33
CA PRO A 298 -3.39 25.03 -1.14
C PRO A 298 -3.87 24.92 0.31
N ASP A 299 -2.97 24.94 1.29
CA ASP A 299 -3.29 24.84 2.73
C ASP A 299 -4.37 25.87 3.15
N ILE A 300 -4.27 27.09 2.63
CA ILE A 300 -5.19 28.19 2.94
C ILE A 300 -6.58 27.91 2.34
N ARG A 301 -6.65 27.35 1.13
CA ARG A 301 -7.92 26.90 0.51
C ARG A 301 -8.53 25.75 1.31
N CYS A 302 -7.70 24.83 1.82
CA CYS A 302 -8.12 23.72 2.68
C CYS A 302 -8.71 24.18 4.01
N LEU A 303 -8.14 25.21 4.64
CA LEU A 303 -8.72 25.85 5.83
C LEU A 303 -10.09 26.44 5.53
N CYS A 304 -10.24 27.21 4.45
CA CYS A 304 -11.53 27.77 4.05
C CYS A 304 -12.60 26.68 3.85
N MET A 305 -12.30 25.59 3.14
CA MET A 305 -13.27 24.50 2.95
C MET A 305 -13.60 23.76 4.25
N SER A 306 -12.62 23.56 5.14
CA SER A 306 -12.83 22.88 6.42
C SER A 306 -13.75 23.68 7.35
N GLU A 307 -13.47 24.98 7.54
CA GLU A 307 -14.29 25.81 8.43
C GLU A 307 -15.67 26.10 7.85
N LEU A 308 -15.81 26.25 6.52
CA LEU A 308 -17.13 26.38 5.88
C LEU A 308 -18.02 25.14 6.13
N GLY A 309 -17.45 23.94 6.10
CA GLY A 309 -18.16 22.70 6.44
C GLY A 309 -18.67 22.69 7.88
N GLU A 310 -17.83 23.11 8.83
CA GLU A 310 -18.25 23.23 10.23
C GLU A 310 -19.31 24.35 10.44
N TRP A 311 -19.26 25.47 9.71
CA TRP A 311 -20.34 26.48 9.78
C TRP A 311 -21.68 25.96 9.25
N MET A 312 -21.65 25.22 8.13
CA MET A 312 -22.84 24.55 7.55
C MET A 312 -23.46 23.54 8.50
N LYS A 313 -22.62 22.82 9.26
CA LYS A 313 -22.99 21.79 10.22
C LYS A 313 -23.46 22.36 11.56
N SER A 314 -22.80 23.38 12.11
CA SER A 314 -23.20 24.05 13.35
C SER A 314 -24.49 24.86 13.19
N TYR A 315 -24.66 25.62 12.10
CA TYR A 315 -25.86 26.45 11.90
C TYR A 315 -26.46 26.30 10.48
N PRO A 316 -27.08 25.12 10.17
CA PRO A 316 -27.63 24.82 8.84
C PRO A 316 -28.82 25.70 8.42
N MET A 317 -29.37 26.50 9.32
CA MET A 317 -30.44 27.45 9.01
C MET A 317 -29.92 28.76 8.39
N VAL A 318 -28.61 29.03 8.47
CA VAL A 318 -27.96 30.21 7.86
C VAL A 318 -26.96 29.80 6.78
N PHE A 319 -26.14 28.76 7.02
CA PHE A 319 -25.01 28.43 6.13
C PHE A 319 -25.29 27.32 5.11
N LEU A 320 -26.30 26.47 5.34
CA LEU A 320 -26.69 25.44 4.35
C LEU A 320 -27.66 26.05 3.32
N ASP A 321 -27.07 26.79 2.38
CA ASP A 321 -27.71 27.53 1.30
C ASP A 321 -26.75 27.61 0.08
N ASP A 322 -27.29 27.70 -1.13
CA ASP A 322 -26.54 27.80 -2.39
C ASP A 322 -25.49 28.94 -2.41
N ILE A 323 -25.76 30.05 -1.72
CA ILE A 323 -24.82 31.19 -1.68
C ILE A 323 -23.49 30.80 -1.02
N TYR A 324 -23.48 29.74 -0.20
CA TYR A 324 -22.31 29.15 0.45
C TYR A 324 -21.88 27.82 -0.20
N LEU A 325 -22.82 26.91 -0.47
CA LEU A 325 -22.54 25.57 -1.03
C LEU A 325 -21.76 25.62 -2.36
N LYS A 326 -21.97 26.67 -3.18
CA LYS A 326 -21.22 26.88 -4.43
C LYS A 326 -19.70 26.91 -4.25
N TYR A 327 -19.17 27.35 -3.11
CA TYR A 327 -17.72 27.42 -2.88
C TYR A 327 -17.11 26.02 -2.69
N ILE A 328 -17.84 25.11 -2.04
CA ILE A 328 -17.47 23.68 -1.97
C ILE A 328 -17.57 23.07 -3.37
N GLY A 329 -18.69 23.28 -4.06
CA GLY A 329 -18.93 22.73 -5.40
C GLY A 329 -17.89 23.16 -6.45
N TRP A 330 -17.41 24.41 -6.40
CA TRP A 330 -16.30 24.86 -7.24
C TRP A 330 -14.95 24.24 -6.86
N THR A 331 -14.71 24.02 -5.56
CA THR A 331 -13.41 23.53 -5.06
C THR A 331 -13.25 22.00 -5.23
N LEU A 332 -14.33 21.26 -5.52
CA LEU A 332 -14.27 19.88 -6.05
C LEU A 332 -13.49 19.75 -7.39
N TYR A 333 -13.25 20.87 -8.10
CA TYR A 333 -12.46 20.93 -9.34
C TYR A 333 -11.01 21.42 -9.15
N ASP A 334 -10.58 21.64 -7.90
CA ASP A 334 -9.21 22.06 -7.56
C ASP A 334 -8.15 21.07 -8.06
N LYS A 335 -6.96 21.58 -8.36
CA LYS A 335 -5.84 20.78 -8.89
C LYS A 335 -5.01 20.09 -7.80
N VAL A 336 -5.24 20.39 -6.52
CA VAL A 336 -4.62 19.71 -5.38
C VAL A 336 -5.68 18.89 -4.63
N GLY A 337 -5.43 17.60 -4.42
CA GLY A 337 -6.41 16.70 -3.83
C GLY A 337 -6.69 16.96 -2.36
N ASP A 338 -5.75 17.51 -1.59
CA ASP A 338 -6.04 18.05 -0.25
C ASP A 338 -7.27 18.99 -0.27
N CYS A 339 -7.36 19.89 -1.26
CA CYS A 339 -8.50 20.80 -1.40
C CYS A 339 -9.80 20.04 -1.72
N ARG A 340 -9.73 19.06 -2.64
CA ARG A 340 -10.87 18.20 -3.02
C ARG A 340 -11.34 17.34 -1.83
N LEU A 341 -10.40 16.80 -1.06
CA LEU A 341 -10.60 16.00 0.14
C LEU A 341 -11.33 16.79 1.23
N ARG A 342 -10.96 18.06 1.47
CA ARG A 342 -11.69 18.91 2.42
C ARG A 342 -13.13 19.19 1.98
N CYS A 343 -13.39 19.31 0.68
CA CYS A 343 -14.76 19.43 0.18
C CYS A 343 -15.59 18.18 0.47
N LEU A 344 -15.06 16.98 0.21
CA LEU A 344 -15.76 15.72 0.48
C LEU A 344 -16.01 15.53 1.99
N LEU A 345 -14.99 15.74 2.83
CA LEU A 345 -15.10 15.64 4.28
C LEU A 345 -16.07 16.67 4.89
N ALA A 346 -16.23 17.84 4.28
CA ALA A 346 -17.23 18.84 4.67
C ALA A 346 -18.67 18.41 4.30
N LEU A 347 -18.84 17.65 3.21
CA LEU A 347 -20.16 17.23 2.73
C LEU A 347 -20.69 15.99 3.46
N ILE A 348 -19.84 14.99 3.77
CA ILE A 348 -20.26 13.71 4.35
C ILE A 348 -21.17 13.86 5.59
N PRO A 349 -20.84 14.69 6.62
CA PRO A 349 -21.70 14.85 7.80
C PRO A 349 -23.06 15.51 7.50
N LEU A 350 -23.15 16.32 6.44
CA LEU A 350 -24.37 17.01 6.04
C LEU A 350 -25.35 16.01 5.40
N PHE A 351 -24.87 15.11 4.54
CA PHE A 351 -25.68 14.02 3.96
C PHE A 351 -26.05 12.95 4.99
N GLN A 352 -25.20 12.69 5.99
CA GLN A 352 -25.51 11.81 7.11
C GLN A 352 -26.63 12.32 8.03
N THR A 353 -27.08 13.57 7.86
CA THR A 353 -28.14 14.18 8.65
C THR A 353 -29.43 14.27 7.83
N THR A 354 -30.34 13.31 7.99
CA THR A 354 -31.60 13.17 7.20
C THR A 354 -32.39 14.48 7.04
N VAL A 355 -32.50 15.29 8.09
CA VAL A 355 -33.24 16.57 8.09
C VAL A 355 -32.61 17.63 7.17
N LEU A 356 -31.33 17.49 6.81
CA LEU A 356 -30.59 18.41 5.94
C LEU A 356 -30.60 17.99 4.46
N VAL A 357 -30.88 16.73 4.16
CA VAL A 357 -30.81 16.15 2.80
C VAL A 357 -31.66 16.92 1.78
N GLY A 358 -32.86 17.35 2.15
CA GLY A 358 -33.73 18.15 1.26
C GLY A 358 -33.17 19.53 0.90
N LYS A 359 -32.26 20.10 1.70
CA LYS A 359 -31.52 21.33 1.34
C LYS A 359 -30.32 21.07 0.41
N LEU A 360 -29.85 19.82 0.34
CA LEU A 360 -28.71 19.42 -0.50
C LEU A 360 -29.12 18.96 -1.89
N GLU A 361 -30.41 18.75 -2.17
CA GLU A 361 -30.89 18.16 -3.42
C GLU A 361 -30.40 18.92 -4.67
N LEU A 362 -30.58 20.25 -4.73
CA LEU A 362 -30.13 21.06 -5.87
C LEU A 362 -28.60 21.07 -6.05
N PHE A 363 -27.84 21.05 -4.94
CA PHE A 363 -26.39 20.90 -4.98
C PHE A 363 -26.00 19.52 -5.54
N THR A 364 -26.67 18.46 -5.08
CA THR A 364 -26.37 17.08 -5.47
C THR A 364 -26.68 16.87 -6.94
N ASN A 365 -27.86 17.27 -7.41
CA ASN A 365 -28.28 17.19 -8.81
C ASN A 365 -27.38 18.01 -9.75
N ARG A 366 -26.64 19.00 -9.23
CA ARG A 366 -25.68 19.82 -9.99
C ARG A 366 -24.25 19.25 -10.00
N PHE A 367 -23.85 18.52 -8.96
CA PHE A 367 -22.45 18.08 -8.77
C PHE A 367 -22.27 16.55 -8.69
N LYS A 368 -23.35 15.74 -8.80
CA LYS A 368 -23.33 14.27 -8.80
C LYS A 368 -22.22 13.72 -9.70
N ASP A 369 -22.25 14.05 -10.98
CA ASP A 369 -21.32 13.57 -12.00
C ASP A 369 -19.85 13.85 -11.63
N ARG A 370 -19.58 14.98 -10.95
CA ARG A 370 -18.22 15.30 -10.49
C ARG A 370 -17.81 14.48 -9.28
N ILE A 371 -18.73 14.16 -8.37
CA ILE A 371 -18.47 13.29 -7.22
C ILE A 371 -18.26 11.83 -7.69
N VAL A 372 -19.04 11.36 -8.67
CA VAL A 372 -18.85 10.05 -9.32
C VAL A 372 -17.48 10.00 -10.03
N GLN A 373 -17.12 11.03 -10.82
CA GLN A 373 -15.76 11.15 -11.41
C GLN A 373 -14.62 11.23 -10.38
N MET A 374 -14.91 11.39 -9.09
CA MET A 374 -13.91 11.44 -8.03
C MET A 374 -13.71 10.08 -7.34
N THR A 375 -14.47 9.03 -7.66
CA THR A 375 -14.16 7.66 -7.20
C THR A 375 -12.89 7.10 -7.84
N VAL A 376 -12.52 7.62 -9.02
CA VAL A 376 -11.28 7.35 -9.76
C VAL A 376 -10.33 8.56 -9.77
N ASP A 377 -10.34 9.36 -8.70
CA ASP A 377 -9.42 10.49 -8.54
C ASP A 377 -7.96 10.03 -8.39
N CYS A 378 -7.01 10.80 -8.92
CA CYS A 378 -5.58 10.44 -8.93
C CYS A 378 -4.91 10.43 -7.54
N GLU A 379 -5.59 10.94 -6.50
CA GLU A 379 -5.15 10.88 -5.11
C GLU A 379 -6.09 9.95 -4.32
N TYR A 380 -5.63 8.74 -3.95
CA TYR A 380 -6.50 7.68 -3.43
C TYR A 380 -7.33 8.06 -2.18
N GLU A 381 -6.87 8.96 -1.32
CA GLU A 381 -7.68 9.44 -0.19
C GLU A 381 -8.93 10.22 -0.64
N VAL A 382 -8.84 10.94 -1.76
CA VAL A 382 -9.99 11.63 -2.39
C VAL A 382 -10.99 10.60 -2.91
N ALA A 383 -10.52 9.55 -3.58
CA ALA A 383 -11.35 8.44 -4.06
C ALA A 383 -12.12 7.75 -2.92
N VAL A 384 -11.45 7.41 -1.81
CA VAL A 384 -12.08 6.81 -0.63
C VAL A 384 -13.21 7.70 -0.07
N GLN A 385 -12.99 9.01 0.05
CA GLN A 385 -14.03 9.91 0.55
C GLN A 385 -15.14 10.19 -0.48
N ALA A 386 -14.86 10.07 -1.79
CA ALA A 386 -15.89 10.20 -2.83
C ALA A 386 -16.87 9.04 -2.78
N ILE A 387 -16.36 7.80 -2.68
CA ILE A 387 -17.19 6.60 -2.53
C ILE A 387 -18.00 6.65 -1.21
N LYS A 388 -17.39 7.08 -0.10
CA LYS A 388 -18.12 7.23 1.18
C LYS A 388 -19.17 8.35 1.15
N LEU A 389 -18.95 9.43 0.40
CA LEU A 389 -19.97 10.44 0.14
C LEU A 389 -21.14 9.88 -0.69
N LEU A 390 -20.85 9.09 -1.73
CA LEU A 390 -21.88 8.41 -2.53
C LEU A 390 -22.64 7.35 -1.73
N THR A 391 -21.97 6.66 -0.80
CA THR A 391 -22.60 5.73 0.16
C THR A 391 -23.56 6.46 1.11
N ALA A 392 -23.17 7.65 1.59
CA ALA A 392 -24.06 8.50 2.40
C ALA A 392 -25.25 9.02 1.57
N ILE A 393 -25.03 9.45 0.32
CA ILE A 393 -26.10 9.87 -0.60
C ILE A 393 -27.07 8.70 -0.84
N LEU A 394 -26.58 7.51 -1.15
CA LEU A 394 -27.40 6.30 -1.35
C LEU A 394 -28.24 5.95 -0.11
N LYS A 395 -27.62 5.98 1.08
CA LYS A 395 -28.26 5.58 2.35
C LYS A 395 -29.38 6.54 2.79
N PHE A 396 -29.28 7.83 2.46
CA PHE A 396 -30.21 8.86 2.93
C PHE A 396 -31.00 9.57 1.81
N ASN A 397 -30.66 9.33 0.54
CA ASN A 397 -31.41 9.77 -0.65
C ASN A 397 -31.24 8.79 -1.83
N ASP A 398 -31.78 7.59 -1.63
CA ASP A 398 -31.90 6.46 -2.56
C ASP A 398 -32.10 6.80 -4.05
N ARG A 399 -32.82 7.90 -4.37
CA ARG A 399 -33.33 8.20 -5.71
C ARG A 399 -32.41 9.03 -6.61
N ILE A 400 -31.25 9.48 -6.11
CA ILE A 400 -30.35 10.39 -6.85
C ILE A 400 -29.35 9.64 -7.74
N LEU A 401 -28.94 8.43 -7.35
CA LEU A 401 -27.96 7.64 -8.07
C LEU A 401 -28.65 6.71 -9.08
N GLU A 402 -28.30 6.87 -10.34
CA GLU A 402 -28.69 5.97 -11.43
C GLU A 402 -27.76 4.75 -11.43
N ASP A 403 -28.17 3.63 -12.03
CA ASP A 403 -27.36 2.40 -11.97
C ASP A 403 -26.01 2.54 -12.70
N LYS A 404 -25.96 3.32 -13.79
CA LYS A 404 -24.72 3.77 -14.47
C LYS A 404 -23.71 4.47 -13.52
N ASP A 405 -24.22 5.16 -12.49
CA ASP A 405 -23.39 5.86 -11.50
C ASP A 405 -22.83 4.87 -10.46
N CYS A 406 -23.44 3.69 -10.35
CA CYS A 406 -23.12 2.62 -9.42
C CYS A 406 -22.17 1.58 -10.04
N GLU A 407 -22.35 1.24 -11.33
CA GLU A 407 -21.50 0.30 -12.10
C GLU A 407 -20.00 0.58 -11.91
N ASN A 408 -19.58 1.82 -12.18
CA ASN A 408 -18.20 2.32 -12.00
C ASN A 408 -17.66 2.24 -10.55
N ILE A 409 -18.52 1.94 -9.56
CA ILE A 409 -18.15 1.77 -8.15
C ILE A 409 -18.10 0.28 -7.80
N TYR A 410 -18.92 -0.55 -8.45
CA TYR A 410 -18.87 -2.01 -8.29
C TYR A 410 -17.51 -2.57 -8.70
N GLU A 411 -16.96 -2.15 -9.84
CA GLU A 411 -15.63 -2.57 -10.31
C GLU A 411 -14.53 -2.29 -9.27
N LEU A 412 -14.69 -1.22 -8.48
CA LEU A 412 -13.69 -0.80 -7.50
C LEU A 412 -13.56 -1.77 -6.31
N VAL A 413 -14.47 -2.74 -6.11
CA VAL A 413 -14.25 -3.83 -5.14
C VAL A 413 -13.06 -4.73 -5.51
N TYR A 414 -12.59 -4.68 -6.76
CA TYR A 414 -11.38 -5.37 -7.21
C TYR A 414 -10.11 -4.50 -7.12
N HIS A 415 -10.23 -3.19 -6.89
CA HIS A 415 -9.12 -2.24 -6.91
C HIS A 415 -7.94 -2.64 -5.99
N SER A 416 -6.71 -2.41 -6.46
CA SER A 416 -5.48 -2.84 -5.78
C SER A 416 -5.20 -2.09 -4.47
N HIS A 417 -5.57 -0.82 -4.36
CA HIS A 417 -5.49 -0.07 -3.11
C HIS A 417 -6.66 -0.43 -2.18
N ARG A 418 -6.41 -1.28 -1.17
CA ARG A 418 -7.43 -1.85 -0.26
C ARG A 418 -8.46 -0.85 0.26
N GLN A 419 -8.07 0.37 0.62
CA GLN A 419 -9.02 1.34 1.20
C GLN A 419 -10.12 1.78 0.22
N ILE A 420 -9.83 1.80 -1.09
CA ILE A 420 -10.82 2.08 -2.14
C ILE A 420 -11.77 0.89 -2.26
N ALA A 421 -11.22 -0.32 -2.31
CA ALA A 421 -12.00 -1.55 -2.41
C ALA A 421 -12.91 -1.80 -1.19
N GLN A 422 -12.45 -1.45 0.02
CA GLN A 422 -13.28 -1.42 1.23
C GLN A 422 -14.42 -0.41 1.17
N ALA A 423 -14.17 0.80 0.65
CA ALA A 423 -15.23 1.80 0.48
C ALA A 423 -16.24 1.37 -0.60
N ALA A 424 -15.78 0.70 -1.66
CA ALA A 424 -16.63 0.10 -2.67
C ALA A 424 -17.47 -1.07 -2.11
N GLY A 425 -16.89 -1.90 -1.24
CA GLY A 425 -17.62 -2.94 -0.50
C GLY A 425 -18.69 -2.37 0.44
N GLU A 426 -18.39 -1.28 1.15
CA GLU A 426 -19.35 -0.53 1.98
C GLU A 426 -20.53 -0.01 1.13
N PHE A 427 -20.25 0.51 -0.08
CA PHE A 427 -21.26 0.95 -1.04
C PHE A 427 -22.10 -0.22 -1.60
N LEU A 428 -21.45 -1.30 -2.03
CA LEU A 428 -22.10 -2.50 -2.60
C LEU A 428 -23.06 -3.13 -1.58
N ASN A 429 -22.59 -3.28 -0.33
CA ASN A 429 -23.39 -3.77 0.80
C ASN A 429 -24.64 -2.90 1.04
N GLN A 430 -24.50 -1.56 0.93
CA GLN A 430 -25.61 -0.64 1.10
C GLN A 430 -26.57 -0.58 -0.12
N LYS A 431 -26.11 -0.92 -1.33
CA LYS A 431 -26.89 -0.88 -2.58
C LYS A 431 -27.67 -2.17 -2.82
N LEU A 432 -27.02 -3.33 -2.73
CA LEU A 432 -27.60 -4.63 -3.09
C LEU A 432 -28.08 -5.38 -1.85
N PHE A 433 -27.16 -5.72 -0.95
CA PHE A 433 -27.42 -6.71 0.10
C PHE A 433 -28.37 -6.21 1.19
N LEU A 434 -28.11 -5.04 1.81
CA LEU A 434 -29.00 -4.47 2.84
C LEU A 434 -30.37 -4.00 2.30
N LYS A 435 -30.60 -4.00 0.99
CA LYS A 435 -31.94 -3.80 0.40
C LYS A 435 -32.71 -5.12 0.26
N ALA A 436 -32.02 -6.24 0.12
CA ALA A 436 -32.59 -7.58 -0.01
C ALA A 436 -33.01 -8.20 1.35
N GLU A 437 -32.48 -7.72 2.48
CA GLU A 437 -32.82 -8.18 3.83
C GLU A 437 -34.28 -7.90 4.29
N GLN A 438 -35.17 -7.40 3.41
CA GLN A 438 -36.58 -7.27 3.75
C GLN A 438 -37.21 -8.68 3.83
N PRO A 439 -37.75 -9.09 4.99
CA PRO A 439 -38.04 -10.48 5.25
C PRO A 439 -39.24 -10.99 4.44
N LEU A 440 -38.96 -11.87 3.46
CA LEU A 440 -39.90 -12.93 3.13
C LEU A 440 -40.08 -13.83 4.37
N ASN A 441 -41.26 -14.44 4.50
CA ASN A 441 -41.61 -15.25 5.68
C ASN A 441 -40.98 -16.65 5.61
N SER A 442 -39.64 -16.72 5.59
CA SER A 442 -38.87 -17.96 5.43
C SER A 442 -39.28 -19.02 6.44
N SER A 443 -39.56 -20.23 5.95
CA SER A 443 -39.80 -21.39 6.81
C SER A 443 -38.54 -21.76 7.61
N LYS A 444 -38.69 -22.51 8.71
CA LYS A 444 -37.62 -22.73 9.70
C LYS A 444 -36.59 -23.79 9.27
N LYS A 445 -35.85 -23.53 8.19
CA LYS A 445 -34.72 -24.36 7.72
C LYS A 445 -33.47 -23.53 7.38
N ARG A 446 -33.51 -22.74 6.30
CA ARG A 446 -32.35 -21.99 5.79
C ARG A 446 -31.95 -20.80 6.68
N SER A 447 -30.69 -20.36 6.55
CA SER A 447 -30.19 -19.12 7.17
C SER A 447 -30.86 -17.89 6.51
N GLN A 448 -31.08 -16.83 7.30
CA GLN A 448 -31.58 -15.55 6.78
C GLN A 448 -30.62 -14.93 5.74
N ASN A 449 -29.35 -15.34 5.78
CA ASN A 449 -28.29 -14.87 4.91
C ASN A 449 -28.23 -15.62 3.55
N THR A 450 -29.07 -16.63 3.30
CA THR A 450 -29.03 -17.40 2.04
C THR A 450 -29.17 -16.50 0.80
N THR A 451 -30.10 -15.52 0.83
CA THR A 451 -30.27 -14.54 -0.25
C THR A 451 -29.04 -13.64 -0.47
N PHE A 452 -28.28 -13.33 0.60
CA PHE A 452 -27.02 -12.58 0.49
C PHE A 452 -26.00 -13.36 -0.35
N MET A 453 -25.89 -14.68 -0.15
CA MET A 453 -24.88 -15.49 -0.85
C MET A 453 -25.25 -15.76 -2.30
N HIS A 454 -26.53 -16.00 -2.61
CA HIS A 454 -26.99 -16.05 -4.01
C HIS A 454 -26.67 -14.73 -4.75
N LEU A 455 -26.94 -13.58 -4.12
CA LEU A 455 -26.61 -12.27 -4.72
C LEU A 455 -25.10 -12.00 -4.81
N LEU A 456 -24.28 -12.48 -3.87
CA LEU A 456 -22.82 -12.32 -3.92
C LEU A 456 -22.19 -13.21 -5.01
N VAL A 457 -22.69 -14.44 -5.18
CA VAL A 457 -22.29 -15.34 -6.27
C VAL A 457 -22.69 -14.76 -7.63
N GLN A 458 -23.94 -14.30 -7.77
CA GLN A 458 -24.41 -13.64 -8.99
C GLN A 458 -23.55 -12.40 -9.33
N PHE A 459 -23.27 -11.55 -8.34
CA PHE A 459 -22.40 -10.39 -8.51
C PHE A 459 -20.99 -10.76 -8.97
N PHE A 460 -20.41 -11.82 -8.39
CA PHE A 460 -19.08 -12.30 -8.80
C PHE A 460 -19.09 -12.74 -10.27
N ILE A 461 -20.08 -13.56 -10.66
CA ILE A 461 -20.27 -14.04 -12.03
C ILE A 461 -20.49 -12.88 -13.02
N GLU A 462 -21.45 -11.99 -12.76
CA GLU A 462 -21.80 -10.85 -13.62
C GLU A 462 -20.66 -9.84 -13.78
N SER A 463 -19.70 -9.81 -12.85
CA SER A 463 -18.64 -8.81 -12.88
C SER A 463 -17.56 -9.05 -13.93
N GLU A 464 -17.36 -10.29 -14.39
CA GLU A 464 -16.39 -10.73 -15.42
C GLU A 464 -14.91 -10.22 -15.29
N LEU A 465 -14.55 -9.53 -14.21
CA LEU A 465 -13.26 -8.85 -14.01
C LEU A 465 -12.16 -9.71 -13.37
N HIS A 466 -12.53 -10.83 -12.72
CA HIS A 466 -11.58 -11.70 -12.01
C HIS A 466 -12.04 -13.16 -12.00
N GLU A 467 -11.10 -14.07 -12.25
CA GLU A 467 -11.30 -15.52 -12.24
C GLU A 467 -11.44 -16.13 -10.82
N HIS A 468 -11.11 -15.36 -9.76
CA HIS A 468 -11.09 -15.83 -8.37
C HIS A 468 -11.70 -14.80 -7.39
N ALA A 469 -12.33 -15.26 -6.31
CA ALA A 469 -13.08 -14.39 -5.38
C ALA A 469 -12.18 -13.65 -4.37
N THR A 470 -10.88 -13.98 -4.33
CA THR A 470 -9.89 -13.46 -3.37
C THR A 470 -9.98 -11.95 -3.08
N TYR A 471 -10.20 -11.11 -4.09
CA TYR A 471 -10.28 -9.65 -3.91
C TYR A 471 -11.69 -9.14 -3.60
N LEU A 472 -12.74 -9.87 -3.97
CA LEU A 472 -14.12 -9.56 -3.57
C LEU A 472 -14.33 -9.87 -2.08
N VAL A 473 -13.82 -11.00 -1.62
CA VAL A 473 -13.94 -11.43 -0.21
C VAL A 473 -13.28 -10.44 0.74
N ASP A 474 -12.02 -10.04 0.50
CA ASP A 474 -11.34 -9.02 1.32
C ASP A 474 -12.16 -7.72 1.38
N SER A 475 -12.67 -7.23 0.24
CA SER A 475 -13.48 -6.00 0.17
C SER A 475 -14.76 -6.04 1.00
N MET A 476 -15.35 -7.22 1.15
CA MET A 476 -16.57 -7.46 1.93
C MET A 476 -16.29 -7.87 3.39
N TRP A 477 -15.04 -8.25 3.71
CA TRP A 477 -14.65 -8.87 4.98
C TRP A 477 -14.95 -8.02 6.21
N ASP A 478 -14.63 -6.72 6.15
CA ASP A 478 -14.90 -5.76 7.23
C ASP A 478 -16.36 -5.23 7.19
N GLN A 479 -17.18 -5.66 6.21
CA GLN A 479 -18.49 -5.05 5.88
C GLN A 479 -19.70 -5.88 6.33
N HIS A 480 -19.63 -7.22 6.31
CA HIS A 480 -20.78 -8.08 6.64
C HIS A 480 -20.39 -9.40 7.35
N PRO A 481 -21.09 -9.82 8.43
CA PRO A 481 -20.70 -11.02 9.18
C PRO A 481 -20.93 -12.35 8.45
N MET A 482 -21.76 -12.39 7.39
CA MET A 482 -21.95 -13.59 6.55
C MET A 482 -20.63 -14.13 5.99
N MET A 483 -19.59 -13.31 5.80
CA MET A 483 -18.28 -13.81 5.36
C MET A 483 -17.64 -14.89 6.30
N LYS A 484 -18.26 -15.19 7.46
CA LYS A 484 -17.91 -16.31 8.35
C LYS A 484 -19.06 -17.30 8.67
N ASP A 485 -20.23 -17.16 8.03
CA ASP A 485 -21.37 -18.08 8.17
C ASP A 485 -21.19 -19.29 7.22
N TRP A 486 -20.20 -20.13 7.55
CA TRP A 486 -19.85 -21.32 6.76
C TRP A 486 -20.97 -22.36 6.73
N GLU A 487 -21.79 -22.43 7.78
CA GLU A 487 -22.94 -23.33 7.90
C GLU A 487 -23.88 -23.12 6.71
N CYS A 488 -24.34 -21.87 6.50
CA CYS A 488 -25.14 -21.48 5.35
C CYS A 488 -24.46 -21.81 3.99
N MET A 489 -23.15 -21.57 3.85
CA MET A 489 -22.43 -21.89 2.59
C MET A 489 -22.45 -23.39 2.30
N THR A 490 -22.18 -24.22 3.30
CA THR A 490 -22.18 -25.68 3.12
C THR A 490 -23.59 -26.26 2.97
N ASP A 491 -24.59 -25.67 3.63
CA ASP A 491 -25.98 -26.09 3.51
C ASP A 491 -26.51 -25.86 2.09
N ILE A 492 -26.17 -24.72 1.46
CA ILE A 492 -26.53 -24.44 0.06
C ILE A 492 -25.86 -25.46 -0.89
N LEU A 493 -24.64 -25.89 -0.58
CA LEU A 493 -23.90 -26.88 -1.38
C LEU A 493 -24.30 -28.35 -1.13
N LEU A 494 -24.93 -28.67 0.02
CA LEU A 494 -25.22 -30.05 0.46
C LEU A 494 -26.72 -30.39 0.56
N GLU A 495 -27.57 -29.51 1.08
CA GLU A 495 -29.01 -29.76 1.17
C GLU A 495 -29.74 -29.34 -0.11
N ALA A 496 -30.76 -30.12 -0.49
CA ALA A 496 -31.67 -29.74 -1.58
C ALA A 496 -32.36 -28.40 -1.31
N PRO A 497 -32.62 -27.57 -2.35
CA PRO A 497 -33.28 -26.29 -2.18
C PRO A 497 -34.68 -26.41 -1.57
N ASP A 498 -35.08 -25.41 -0.80
CA ASP A 498 -36.46 -25.27 -0.31
C ASP A 498 -37.41 -24.89 -1.48
N GLN A 499 -38.73 -25.00 -1.28
CA GLN A 499 -39.74 -24.81 -2.35
C GLN A 499 -39.81 -23.40 -2.96
N GLU A 500 -39.07 -22.43 -2.40
CA GLU A 500 -38.98 -21.03 -2.84
C GLU A 500 -37.53 -20.65 -3.23
N GLU A 501 -36.63 -21.64 -3.34
CA GLU A 501 -35.20 -21.47 -3.66
C GLU A 501 -34.87 -22.13 -5.01
N ASP A 502 -34.20 -21.41 -5.91
CA ASP A 502 -33.70 -21.98 -7.17
C ASP A 502 -32.46 -22.86 -6.90
N SER A 503 -32.35 -23.98 -7.63
CA SER A 503 -31.16 -24.85 -7.55
C SER A 503 -29.96 -24.18 -8.19
N LEU A 504 -28.82 -24.12 -7.49
CA LEU A 504 -27.55 -23.70 -8.08
C LEU A 504 -27.21 -24.54 -9.32
N ASP A 505 -26.71 -23.86 -10.36
CA ASP A 505 -26.02 -24.53 -11.45
C ASP A 505 -24.54 -24.79 -11.11
N ASP A 506 -23.87 -25.48 -12.03
CA ASP A 506 -22.48 -25.92 -11.88
C ASP A 506 -21.48 -24.76 -11.69
N GLN A 507 -21.73 -23.61 -12.33
CA GLN A 507 -20.91 -22.40 -12.24
C GLN A 507 -21.14 -21.68 -10.91
N HIS A 508 -22.38 -21.57 -10.45
CA HIS A 508 -22.71 -21.00 -9.15
C HIS A 508 -22.13 -21.81 -8.00
N GLU A 509 -22.18 -23.15 -8.07
CA GLU A 509 -21.53 -24.02 -7.09
C GLU A 509 -20.02 -23.77 -7.03
N ASN A 510 -19.34 -23.66 -8.18
CA ASN A 510 -17.90 -23.40 -8.23
C ASN A 510 -17.55 -22.04 -7.61
N CYS A 511 -18.31 -21.00 -7.97
CA CYS A 511 -18.14 -19.65 -7.42
C CYS A 511 -18.40 -19.60 -5.91
N LEU A 512 -19.41 -20.30 -5.40
CA LEU A 512 -19.68 -20.39 -3.96
C LEU A 512 -18.56 -21.13 -3.21
N ILE A 513 -17.99 -22.19 -3.80
CA ILE A 513 -16.83 -22.90 -3.25
C ILE A 513 -15.59 -21.99 -3.21
N GLU A 514 -15.29 -21.26 -4.28
CA GLU A 514 -14.18 -20.29 -4.36
C GLU A 514 -14.34 -19.15 -3.33
N ILE A 515 -15.54 -18.57 -3.19
CA ILE A 515 -15.86 -17.59 -2.15
C ILE A 515 -15.65 -18.19 -0.75
N MET A 516 -16.21 -19.37 -0.49
CA MET A 516 -16.10 -20.06 0.80
C MET A 516 -14.63 -20.34 1.17
N VAL A 517 -13.82 -20.84 0.23
CA VAL A 517 -12.39 -21.12 0.45
C VAL A 517 -11.60 -19.85 0.71
N CYS A 518 -11.89 -18.76 0.00
CA CYS A 518 -11.31 -17.45 0.28
C CYS A 518 -11.68 -16.94 1.69
N CYS A 519 -12.92 -17.08 2.12
CA CYS A 519 -13.39 -16.74 3.47
C CYS A 519 -12.69 -17.58 4.55
N VAL A 520 -12.56 -18.89 4.33
CA VAL A 520 -11.82 -19.81 5.22
C VAL A 520 -10.36 -19.37 5.36
N ARG A 521 -9.70 -19.06 4.25
CA ARG A 521 -8.31 -18.58 4.24
C ARG A 521 -8.15 -17.28 5.01
N GLU A 522 -8.98 -16.26 4.75
CA GLU A 522 -8.84 -14.95 5.41
C GLU A 522 -9.13 -15.02 6.93
N ALA A 523 -10.09 -15.83 7.37
CA ALA A 523 -10.28 -16.13 8.79
C ALA A 523 -9.08 -16.84 9.43
N ALA A 524 -8.51 -17.82 8.72
CA ALA A 524 -7.44 -18.65 9.26
C ALA A 524 -6.05 -18.02 9.21
N THR A 525 -5.78 -17.09 8.29
CA THR A 525 -4.50 -16.38 8.18
C THR A 525 -4.55 -14.99 8.82
N GLY A 526 -5.65 -14.25 8.71
CA GLY A 526 -5.69 -12.81 9.00
C GLY A 526 -4.77 -11.98 8.08
N GLU A 527 -4.36 -12.55 6.95
CA GLU A 527 -3.44 -11.94 5.98
C GLU A 527 -4.22 -11.44 4.77
N TYR A 528 -3.98 -10.18 4.40
CA TYR A 528 -4.63 -9.56 3.25
C TYR A 528 -4.12 -10.12 1.92
N PRO A 529 -4.92 -10.09 0.84
CA PRO A 529 -4.47 -10.43 -0.50
C PRO A 529 -3.19 -9.70 -0.94
N ILE A 530 -2.48 -10.31 -1.89
CA ILE A 530 -1.27 -9.75 -2.49
C ILE A 530 -1.58 -8.36 -3.08
N GLY A 531 -0.65 -7.41 -2.90
CA GLY A 531 -0.86 -6.01 -3.29
C GLY A 531 -1.74 -5.18 -2.34
N ARG A 532 -2.67 -5.79 -1.59
CA ARG A 532 -3.55 -5.10 -0.62
C ARG A 532 -2.95 -4.96 0.77
N GLY A 533 -2.05 -5.86 1.15
CA GLY A 533 -1.38 -5.84 2.45
C GLY A 533 -0.24 -4.82 2.58
N GLN A 534 -0.06 -4.23 3.77
CA GLN A 534 1.17 -3.51 4.11
C GLN A 534 2.32 -4.52 4.37
N PRO A 535 3.51 -4.35 3.76
CA PRO A 535 4.61 -5.29 3.93
C PRO A 535 5.09 -5.31 5.39
N ASN A 536 5.21 -6.52 5.95
CA ASN A 536 5.57 -6.77 7.36
C ASN A 536 4.55 -6.26 8.41
N ARG A 537 3.26 -6.10 8.06
CA ARG A 537 2.19 -5.90 9.05
C ARG A 537 2.21 -7.05 10.07
N LYS A 538 2.29 -6.72 11.35
CA LYS A 538 2.10 -7.69 12.44
C LYS A 538 0.69 -7.58 12.99
N LEU A 539 0.02 -8.71 13.20
CA LEU A 539 -1.27 -8.77 13.89
C LEU A 539 -1.12 -8.30 15.34
N THR A 540 -2.13 -7.58 15.84
CA THR A 540 -2.24 -7.26 17.27
C THR A 540 -2.63 -8.52 18.07
N MET A 541 -2.41 -8.50 19.38
CA MET A 541 -2.84 -9.61 20.27
C MET A 541 -4.35 -9.88 20.22
N LYS A 542 -5.17 -8.88 19.87
CA LYS A 542 -6.62 -9.07 19.67
C LYS A 542 -6.91 -9.84 18.38
N GLU A 543 -6.27 -9.46 17.28
CA GLU A 543 -6.45 -10.10 15.96
C GLU A 543 -5.88 -11.51 15.95
N GLN A 544 -4.71 -11.73 16.57
CA GLN A 544 -4.12 -13.06 16.73
C GLN A 544 -5.05 -13.99 17.53
N LYS A 545 -5.65 -13.50 18.63
CA LYS A 545 -6.67 -14.29 19.34
C LYS A 545 -7.90 -14.56 18.49
N GLN A 546 -8.40 -13.55 17.76
CA GLN A 546 -9.58 -13.74 16.89
C GLN A 546 -9.32 -14.82 15.84
N LYS A 547 -8.16 -14.79 15.17
CA LYS A 547 -7.68 -15.82 14.23
C LYS A 547 -7.61 -17.22 14.87
N GLU A 548 -7.14 -17.33 16.10
CA GLU A 548 -7.08 -18.60 16.83
C GLU A 548 -8.45 -19.13 17.27
N ASP A 549 -9.41 -18.25 17.59
CA ASP A 549 -10.77 -18.64 17.94
C ASP A 549 -11.61 -18.95 16.67
N ASP A 550 -11.50 -18.14 15.61
CA ASP A 550 -12.10 -18.38 14.29
C ASP A 550 -11.64 -19.75 13.73
N LYS A 551 -10.33 -20.06 13.79
CA LYS A 551 -9.78 -21.38 13.40
C LYS A 551 -10.45 -22.57 14.10
N LYS A 552 -10.89 -22.43 15.35
CA LYS A 552 -11.53 -23.54 16.09
C LYS A 552 -12.95 -23.78 15.59
N VAL A 553 -13.73 -22.72 15.43
CA VAL A 553 -15.11 -22.80 14.91
C VAL A 553 -15.12 -23.31 13.47
N LEU A 554 -14.21 -22.78 12.64
CA LEU A 554 -13.91 -23.26 11.29
C LEU A 554 -13.70 -24.79 11.27
N THR A 555 -12.80 -25.27 12.12
CA THR A 555 -12.40 -26.68 12.11
C THR A 555 -13.53 -27.58 12.60
N ASP A 556 -14.23 -27.24 13.69
CA ASP A 556 -15.30 -28.09 14.25
C ASP A 556 -16.48 -28.25 13.28
N HIS A 557 -16.77 -27.21 12.48
CA HIS A 557 -17.71 -27.28 11.36
C HIS A 557 -17.20 -28.21 10.24
N PHE A 558 -16.08 -27.84 9.58
CA PHE A 558 -15.60 -28.53 8.38
C PHE A 558 -15.11 -29.96 8.61
N ILE A 559 -14.81 -30.36 9.86
CA ILE A 559 -14.59 -31.77 10.24
C ILE A 559 -15.76 -32.66 9.79
N THR A 560 -17.00 -32.14 9.82
CA THR A 560 -18.20 -32.91 9.44
C THR A 560 -18.70 -32.62 8.03
N THR A 561 -18.58 -31.39 7.52
CA THR A 561 -19.12 -30.99 6.21
C THR A 561 -18.15 -31.17 5.05
N LEU A 562 -16.82 -31.18 5.27
CA LEU A 562 -15.85 -31.35 4.18
C LEU A 562 -15.86 -32.76 3.55
N PRO A 563 -15.92 -33.88 4.30
CA PRO A 563 -15.98 -35.21 3.68
C PRO A 563 -17.19 -35.43 2.75
N PRO A 564 -18.44 -35.02 3.06
CA PRO A 564 -19.53 -35.12 2.09
C PRO A 564 -19.39 -34.15 0.91
N LEU A 565 -18.84 -32.94 1.08
CA LEU A 565 -18.54 -32.04 -0.04
C LEU A 565 -17.54 -32.69 -1.03
N LEU A 566 -16.42 -33.21 -0.54
CA LEU A 566 -15.42 -33.90 -1.36
C LEU A 566 -16.01 -35.11 -2.09
N ASN A 567 -16.96 -35.83 -1.47
CA ASN A 567 -17.66 -36.96 -2.11
C ASN A 567 -18.72 -36.53 -3.14
N LYS A 568 -19.41 -35.40 -2.94
CA LYS A 568 -20.34 -34.82 -3.93
C LYS A 568 -19.59 -34.41 -5.19
N TYR A 569 -18.48 -33.70 -5.03
CA TYR A 569 -17.71 -33.11 -6.13
C TYR A 569 -16.56 -34.00 -6.64
N ILE A 570 -16.54 -35.30 -6.33
CA ILE A 570 -15.45 -36.24 -6.68
C ILE A 570 -15.27 -36.52 -8.21
N ALA A 571 -15.99 -35.79 -9.07
CA ALA A 571 -15.82 -35.82 -10.52
C ALA A 571 -15.23 -34.51 -11.07
N ASP A 572 -15.25 -33.42 -10.28
CA ASP A 572 -14.86 -32.07 -10.67
C ASP A 572 -13.47 -31.76 -10.12
N ALA A 573 -12.53 -31.42 -11.00
CA ALA A 573 -11.15 -31.17 -10.59
C ALA A 573 -10.99 -29.85 -9.83
N ASP A 574 -11.67 -28.79 -10.26
CA ASP A 574 -11.43 -27.42 -9.81
C ASP A 574 -12.16 -27.15 -8.49
N LYS A 575 -13.40 -27.64 -8.34
CA LYS A 575 -14.12 -27.66 -7.06
C LYS A 575 -13.34 -28.42 -5.99
N LEU A 576 -12.71 -29.56 -6.34
CA LEU A 576 -11.85 -30.32 -5.43
C LEU A 576 -10.55 -29.59 -5.07
N LEU A 577 -9.86 -28.99 -6.03
CA LEU A 577 -8.61 -28.25 -5.78
C LEU A 577 -8.82 -27.13 -4.75
N ASN A 578 -9.97 -26.46 -4.82
CA ASN A 578 -10.38 -25.45 -3.85
C ASN A 578 -10.78 -26.06 -2.50
N LEU A 579 -11.64 -27.08 -2.46
CA LEU A 579 -12.04 -27.75 -1.21
C LEU A 579 -10.85 -28.37 -0.44
N LEU A 580 -9.82 -28.83 -1.15
CA LEU A 580 -8.58 -29.36 -0.55
C LEU A 580 -7.66 -28.29 0.08
N GLN A 581 -7.93 -26.99 -0.07
CA GLN A 581 -7.20 -25.95 0.67
C GLN A 581 -7.72 -25.80 2.12
N ILE A 582 -9.00 -26.08 2.37
CA ILE A 582 -9.66 -25.90 3.68
C ILE A 582 -8.93 -26.63 4.84
N PRO A 583 -8.51 -27.91 4.69
CA PRO A 583 -7.75 -28.64 5.71
C PRO A 583 -6.45 -27.96 6.14
N LEU A 584 -5.73 -27.31 5.22
CA LEU A 584 -4.44 -26.64 5.47
C LEU A 584 -4.59 -25.46 6.45
N HIS A 585 -5.83 -25.08 6.74
CA HIS A 585 -6.20 -23.99 7.62
C HIS A 585 -6.77 -24.45 8.97
N PHE A 586 -6.89 -25.75 9.23
CA PHE A 586 -7.44 -26.31 10.47
C PHE A 586 -6.58 -26.04 11.72
N ASN A 587 -7.18 -26.33 12.88
CA ASN A 587 -6.52 -26.64 14.13
C ASN A 587 -6.82 -28.11 14.50
N TYR A 588 -5.91 -29.03 14.15
CA TYR A 588 -6.17 -30.47 14.25
C TYR A 588 -6.40 -30.99 15.67
N ASP A 589 -6.03 -30.24 16.73
CA ASP A 589 -6.37 -30.60 18.11
C ASP A 589 -7.88 -30.63 18.39
N VAL A 590 -8.69 -29.97 17.53
CA VAL A 590 -10.16 -30.05 17.57
C VAL A 590 -10.62 -31.51 17.45
N TYR A 591 -10.03 -32.33 16.57
CA TYR A 591 -10.39 -33.75 16.41
C TYR A 591 -10.34 -34.54 17.74
N THR A 592 -9.35 -34.26 18.59
CA THR A 592 -9.17 -34.95 19.88
C THR A 592 -10.00 -34.29 20.99
N THR A 593 -10.11 -32.96 20.99
CA THR A 593 -10.83 -32.22 22.04
C THR A 593 -12.35 -32.30 21.90
N THR A 594 -12.91 -32.35 20.69
CA THR A 594 -14.36 -32.54 20.44
C THR A 594 -14.75 -34.00 20.16
N ARG A 595 -13.79 -34.94 20.23
CA ARG A 595 -13.98 -36.41 20.08
C ARG A 595 -14.56 -36.82 18.72
N ARG A 596 -13.91 -36.31 17.68
CA ARG A 596 -14.25 -36.49 16.25
C ARG A 596 -13.27 -37.46 15.56
N GLU A 597 -12.62 -38.34 16.30
CA GLU A 597 -11.52 -39.17 15.77
C GLU A 597 -11.98 -40.18 14.70
N ARG A 598 -13.29 -40.40 14.54
CA ARG A 598 -13.87 -41.19 13.44
C ARG A 598 -14.07 -40.39 12.16
N ASP A 599 -14.37 -39.09 12.30
CA ASP A 599 -14.57 -38.18 11.17
C ASP A 599 -13.23 -37.95 10.44
N LEU A 600 -12.11 -38.04 11.17
CA LEU A 600 -10.77 -38.15 10.59
C LEU A 600 -10.61 -39.39 9.71
N ASP A 601 -11.06 -40.57 10.17
CA ASP A 601 -10.96 -41.80 9.38
C ASP A 601 -11.81 -41.69 8.08
N THR A 602 -12.99 -41.06 8.16
CA THR A 602 -13.83 -40.74 7.00
C THR A 602 -13.10 -39.82 6.01
N TYR A 603 -12.45 -38.76 6.49
CA TYR A 603 -11.69 -37.83 5.65
C TYR A 603 -10.45 -38.50 5.01
N LEU A 604 -9.69 -39.31 5.76
CA LEU A 604 -8.56 -40.08 5.24
C LEU A 604 -8.96 -41.08 4.14
N ASN A 605 -10.17 -41.64 4.22
CA ASN A 605 -10.74 -42.48 3.16
C ASN A 605 -11.13 -41.66 1.92
N ALA A 606 -11.72 -40.47 2.09
CA ALA A 606 -12.03 -39.58 0.96
C ALA A 606 -10.76 -39.16 0.18
N LEU A 607 -9.66 -38.84 0.89
CA LEU A 607 -8.35 -38.57 0.26
C LEU A 607 -7.81 -39.78 -0.52
N SER A 608 -7.95 -41.00 0.03
CA SER A 608 -7.59 -42.25 -0.66
C SER A 608 -8.40 -42.44 -1.95
N ASP A 609 -9.69 -42.13 -1.93
CA ASP A 609 -10.57 -42.28 -3.10
C ASP A 609 -10.29 -41.24 -4.18
N ILE A 610 -9.98 -39.99 -3.80
CA ILE A 610 -9.52 -38.94 -4.73
C ILE A 610 -8.25 -39.39 -5.47
N VAL A 611 -7.23 -39.89 -4.75
CA VAL A 611 -5.97 -40.37 -5.37
C VAL A 611 -6.19 -41.61 -6.26
N GLN A 612 -7.26 -42.37 -6.06
CA GLN A 612 -7.63 -43.50 -6.93
C GLN A 612 -8.38 -43.05 -8.20
N ARG A 613 -9.24 -42.03 -8.12
CA ARG A 613 -10.12 -41.61 -9.24
C ARG A 613 -9.52 -40.53 -10.15
N HIS A 614 -8.69 -39.64 -9.62
CA HIS A 614 -8.13 -38.52 -10.39
C HIS A 614 -6.81 -38.87 -11.09
N THR A 615 -6.46 -38.01 -12.05
CA THR A 615 -5.35 -38.18 -13.00
C THR A 615 -4.44 -36.95 -13.13
N THR A 616 -4.88 -35.78 -12.66
CA THR A 616 -4.18 -34.49 -12.69
C THR A 616 -3.16 -34.36 -11.56
N ALA A 617 -2.03 -33.70 -11.82
CA ALA A 617 -0.91 -33.61 -10.86
C ALA A 617 -1.25 -32.70 -9.67
N GLU A 618 -1.98 -31.62 -9.95
CA GLU A 618 -2.41 -30.57 -9.04
C GLU A 618 -3.23 -31.13 -7.87
N ILE A 619 -4.09 -32.12 -8.15
CA ILE A 619 -4.91 -32.80 -7.13
C ILE A 619 -4.02 -33.68 -6.25
N PHE A 620 -3.03 -34.37 -6.81
CA PHE A 620 -2.10 -35.16 -6.00
C PHE A 620 -1.22 -34.26 -5.12
N ASP A 621 -0.81 -33.09 -5.60
CA ASP A 621 -0.10 -32.08 -4.81
C ASP A 621 -0.97 -31.55 -3.66
N ALA A 622 -2.24 -31.25 -3.92
CA ALA A 622 -3.20 -30.79 -2.90
C ALA A 622 -3.45 -31.87 -1.83
N VAL A 623 -3.65 -33.13 -2.24
CA VAL A 623 -3.80 -34.25 -1.31
C VAL A 623 -2.50 -34.53 -0.54
N SER A 624 -1.32 -34.42 -1.17
CA SER A 624 -0.04 -34.61 -0.48
C SER A 624 0.21 -33.53 0.58
N LYS A 625 -0.15 -32.27 0.33
CA LYS A 625 -0.12 -31.18 1.33
C LYS A 625 -1.08 -31.45 2.48
N CYS A 626 -2.28 -31.97 2.21
CA CYS A 626 -3.20 -32.41 3.26
C CYS A 626 -2.58 -33.52 4.13
N PHE A 627 -1.89 -34.49 3.52
CA PHE A 627 -1.14 -35.51 4.25
C PHE A 627 0.11 -34.96 4.96
N GLU A 628 0.71 -33.87 4.50
CA GLU A 628 1.83 -33.19 5.18
C GLU A 628 1.39 -32.69 6.55
N CYS A 629 0.36 -31.84 6.58
CA CYS A 629 -0.21 -31.30 7.80
C CYS A 629 -0.77 -32.38 8.73
N LEU A 630 -1.40 -33.43 8.18
CA LEU A 630 -1.92 -34.56 8.96
C LEU A 630 -0.84 -35.52 9.50
N CYS A 631 0.38 -35.51 8.95
CA CYS A 631 1.47 -36.37 9.42
C CYS A 631 2.44 -35.65 10.39
N ASP A 632 2.18 -34.38 10.76
CA ASP A 632 3.01 -33.64 11.71
C ASP A 632 3.07 -34.35 13.08
N VAL A 633 4.27 -34.42 13.65
CA VAL A 633 4.54 -35.05 14.95
C VAL A 633 3.84 -34.33 16.11
N SER A 634 3.50 -33.04 15.95
CA SER A 634 2.69 -32.33 16.94
C SER A 634 1.22 -32.79 16.98
N PHE A 635 0.70 -33.37 15.90
CA PHE A 635 -0.68 -33.83 15.87
C PHE A 635 -0.84 -35.22 16.52
N THR A 636 -1.67 -35.27 17.58
CA THR A 636 -1.90 -36.47 18.42
C THR A 636 -2.35 -37.71 17.63
N LEU A 637 -3.05 -37.56 16.49
CA LEU A 637 -3.57 -38.68 15.69
C LEU A 637 -2.74 -38.97 14.41
N SER A 638 -1.60 -38.31 14.23
CA SER A 638 -0.73 -38.41 13.03
C SER A 638 -0.40 -39.85 12.62
N ASN A 639 -0.20 -40.76 13.58
CA ASN A 639 0.02 -42.19 13.31
C ASN A 639 -1.07 -42.84 12.43
N ARG A 640 -2.32 -42.37 12.48
CA ARG A 640 -3.39 -42.86 11.58
C ARG A 640 -3.19 -42.37 10.15
N ALA A 641 -2.92 -41.09 9.98
CA ALA A 641 -2.66 -40.47 8.68
C ALA A 641 -1.41 -41.08 8.02
N ILE A 642 -0.35 -41.30 8.79
CA ILE A 642 0.89 -41.96 8.35
C ILE A 642 0.60 -43.37 7.80
N ALA A 643 -0.27 -44.15 8.46
CA ALA A 643 -0.66 -45.49 7.99
C ALA A 643 -1.49 -45.43 6.70
N HIS A 644 -2.47 -44.53 6.60
CA HIS A 644 -3.25 -44.34 5.36
C HIS A 644 -2.37 -43.87 4.20
N ARG A 645 -1.47 -42.92 4.44
CA ARG A 645 -0.47 -42.42 3.48
C ARG A 645 0.44 -43.54 3.00
N GLY A 646 0.93 -44.40 3.89
CA GLY A 646 1.74 -45.58 3.55
C GLY A 646 1.00 -46.52 2.58
N ASN A 647 -0.24 -46.89 2.92
CA ASN A 647 -1.08 -47.73 2.06
C ASN A 647 -1.36 -47.12 0.67
N ILE A 648 -1.35 -45.78 0.53
CA ILE A 648 -1.47 -45.09 -0.75
C ILE A 648 -0.15 -45.17 -1.53
N ILE A 649 0.98 -44.85 -0.89
CA ILE A 649 2.32 -44.90 -1.47
C ILE A 649 2.66 -46.31 -1.97
N ASP A 650 2.39 -47.35 -1.18
CA ASP A 650 2.68 -48.75 -1.54
C ASP A 650 1.90 -49.19 -2.79
N LYS A 651 0.64 -48.75 -2.95
CA LYS A 651 -0.17 -48.98 -4.16
C LYS A 651 0.42 -48.25 -5.37
N ILE A 652 0.81 -46.98 -5.22
CA ILE A 652 1.43 -46.19 -6.30
C ILE A 652 2.74 -46.84 -6.75
N LEU A 653 3.59 -47.28 -5.81
CA LEU A 653 4.84 -47.97 -6.10
C LEU A 653 4.61 -49.30 -6.81
N ALA A 654 3.64 -50.10 -6.38
CA ALA A 654 3.28 -51.36 -7.05
C ALA A 654 2.86 -51.12 -8.50
N ASN A 655 1.99 -50.13 -8.75
CA ASN A 655 1.52 -49.77 -10.08
C ASN A 655 2.63 -49.18 -10.96
N PHE A 656 3.48 -48.30 -10.40
CA PHE A 656 4.67 -47.75 -11.07
C PHE A 656 5.64 -48.86 -11.49
N ASN A 657 5.89 -49.84 -10.62
CA ASN A 657 6.78 -50.95 -10.92
C ASN A 657 6.23 -51.85 -12.04
N ALA A 658 4.90 -52.02 -12.12
CA ALA A 658 4.27 -52.75 -13.22
C ALA A 658 4.37 -51.97 -14.56
N ALA A 659 4.10 -50.67 -14.55
CA ALA A 659 4.22 -49.81 -15.73
C ALA A 659 5.67 -49.70 -16.23
N MET A 660 6.65 -49.59 -15.31
CA MET A 660 8.08 -49.65 -15.65
C MET A 660 8.48 -50.99 -16.28
N GLY A 661 7.93 -52.11 -15.81
CA GLY A 661 8.20 -53.42 -16.39
C GLY A 661 7.70 -53.54 -17.83
N ILE A 662 6.52 -52.99 -18.13
CA ILE A 662 5.98 -52.91 -19.49
C ILE A 662 6.88 -52.02 -20.37
N PHE A 663 7.24 -50.83 -19.88
CA PHE A 663 8.14 -49.91 -20.57
C PHE A 663 9.54 -50.51 -20.85
N GLU A 664 10.06 -51.37 -19.96
CA GLU A 664 11.33 -52.10 -20.14
C GLU A 664 11.25 -53.26 -21.17
N GLU A 665 10.04 -53.67 -21.58
CA GLU A 665 9.80 -54.76 -22.55
C GLU A 665 9.37 -54.25 -23.96
N MET A 666 9.22 -52.93 -24.15
CA MET A 666 8.74 -52.32 -25.41
C MET A 666 9.86 -51.67 -26.23
N ASP A 667 9.92 -51.96 -27.54
CA ASP A 667 10.85 -51.32 -28.50
C ASP A 667 10.36 -49.91 -28.94
N GLU A 668 9.05 -49.76 -29.14
CA GLU A 668 8.35 -48.50 -29.44
C GLU A 668 7.06 -48.46 -28.59
N ALA A 669 6.69 -47.29 -28.06
CA ALA A 669 5.50 -47.10 -27.20
C ALA A 669 4.80 -45.79 -27.53
N ASP A 670 3.46 -45.79 -27.56
CA ASP A 670 2.65 -44.60 -27.85
C ASP A 670 2.21 -43.84 -26.57
N GLU A 671 1.43 -42.77 -26.73
CA GLU A 671 0.98 -41.94 -25.59
C GLU A 671 0.02 -42.69 -24.65
N ASP A 672 -0.77 -43.65 -25.14
CA ASP A 672 -1.70 -44.45 -24.34
C ASP A 672 -0.95 -45.53 -23.55
N ASP A 673 0.03 -46.20 -24.16
CA ASP A 673 0.93 -47.16 -23.47
C ASP A 673 1.80 -46.47 -22.39
N LEU A 674 2.21 -45.22 -22.63
CA LEU A 674 2.97 -44.41 -21.68
C LEU A 674 2.10 -43.76 -20.58
N TYR A 675 0.78 -43.69 -20.76
CA TYR A 675 -0.13 -43.03 -19.82
C TYR A 675 -0.13 -43.66 -18.41
N PRO A 676 -0.17 -45.00 -18.22
CA PRO A 676 -0.04 -45.61 -16.89
C PRO A 676 1.28 -45.28 -16.18
N LEU A 677 2.37 -45.12 -16.94
CA LEU A 677 3.67 -44.71 -16.39
C LEU A 677 3.61 -43.25 -15.92
N LEU A 678 3.15 -42.34 -16.79
CA LEU A 678 2.99 -40.91 -16.47
C LEU A 678 2.06 -40.69 -15.27
N LEU A 679 0.91 -41.39 -15.22
CA LEU A 679 -0.06 -41.28 -14.12
C LEU A 679 0.55 -41.65 -12.76
N ASN A 680 1.40 -42.67 -12.70
CA ASN A 680 2.07 -43.04 -11.46
C ASN A 680 3.28 -42.13 -11.16
N LEU A 681 3.97 -41.59 -12.18
CA LEU A 681 5.00 -40.57 -11.99
C LEU A 681 4.44 -39.26 -11.42
N ARG A 682 3.28 -38.78 -11.90
CA ARG A 682 2.55 -37.64 -11.31
C ARG A 682 2.28 -37.87 -9.83
N LYS A 683 1.78 -39.05 -9.47
CA LYS A 683 1.49 -39.43 -8.07
C LYS A 683 2.75 -39.53 -7.21
N LEU A 684 3.84 -40.11 -7.75
CA LEU A 684 5.12 -40.22 -7.03
C LEU A 684 5.78 -38.87 -6.80
N ASP A 685 5.81 -37.97 -7.80
CA ASP A 685 6.43 -36.66 -7.65
C ASP A 685 5.71 -35.80 -6.60
N ALA A 686 4.37 -35.76 -6.68
CA ALA A 686 3.53 -35.04 -5.73
C ALA A 686 3.69 -35.56 -4.29
N PHE A 687 3.63 -36.87 -4.07
CA PHE A 687 3.85 -37.44 -2.73
C PHE A 687 5.30 -37.28 -2.25
N HIS A 688 6.30 -37.32 -3.16
CA HIS A 688 7.70 -37.12 -2.78
C HIS A 688 8.04 -35.66 -2.44
N GLN A 689 7.18 -34.70 -2.81
CA GLN A 689 7.33 -33.29 -2.43
C GLN A 689 7.26 -33.13 -0.91
N CYS A 690 6.24 -33.70 -0.29
CA CYS A 690 5.93 -33.50 1.12
C CYS A 690 6.38 -34.69 1.99
N HIS A 691 6.81 -35.80 1.38
CA HIS A 691 7.12 -37.04 2.09
C HIS A 691 8.41 -37.71 1.58
N ASP A 692 9.19 -38.24 2.51
CA ASP A 692 10.40 -39.00 2.18
C ASP A 692 10.07 -40.37 1.57
N LEU A 693 10.40 -40.55 0.29
CA LEU A 693 10.38 -41.83 -0.42
C LEU A 693 11.79 -42.41 -0.60
N GLY A 694 12.83 -41.85 0.04
CA GLY A 694 14.25 -42.18 -0.22
C GLY A 694 14.66 -43.62 0.07
N ASN A 695 13.84 -44.37 0.81
CA ASN A 695 13.99 -45.82 1.04
C ASN A 695 13.48 -46.70 -0.12
N THR A 696 12.85 -46.10 -1.14
CA THR A 696 12.32 -46.80 -2.31
C THR A 696 13.34 -46.84 -3.45
N ASP A 697 13.34 -47.92 -4.24
CA ASP A 697 14.29 -48.11 -5.35
C ASP A 697 13.83 -47.41 -6.65
N LEU A 698 13.57 -46.10 -6.55
CA LEU A 698 13.15 -45.26 -7.68
C LEU A 698 14.34 -44.78 -8.52
N TRP A 699 15.51 -44.52 -7.91
CA TRP A 699 16.57 -43.76 -8.56
C TRP A 699 17.06 -44.36 -9.89
N ASP A 700 17.36 -45.66 -9.93
CA ASP A 700 17.93 -46.25 -11.14
C ASP A 700 16.87 -46.50 -12.24
N LYS A 701 15.56 -46.51 -11.90
CA LYS A 701 14.43 -46.47 -12.86
C LYS A 701 14.22 -45.08 -13.45
N ILE A 702 14.18 -44.04 -12.62
CA ILE A 702 14.16 -42.64 -13.08
C ILE A 702 15.39 -42.34 -13.95
N HIS A 703 16.55 -42.94 -13.63
CA HIS A 703 17.75 -42.85 -14.45
C HIS A 703 17.67 -43.61 -15.79
N LEU A 704 16.81 -44.63 -15.92
CA LEU A 704 16.52 -45.28 -17.19
C LEU A 704 15.65 -44.37 -18.08
N LEU A 705 14.58 -43.80 -17.52
CA LEU A 705 13.71 -42.85 -18.23
C LEU A 705 14.48 -41.63 -18.75
N PHE A 706 15.42 -41.10 -17.96
CA PHE A 706 16.32 -40.04 -18.42
C PHE A 706 17.28 -40.44 -19.55
N LYS A 707 17.53 -41.73 -19.81
CA LYS A 707 18.27 -42.17 -21.01
C LYS A 707 17.35 -42.26 -22.21
N ALA A 708 16.16 -42.84 -22.04
CA ALA A 708 15.14 -42.85 -23.09
C ALA A 708 14.86 -41.43 -23.61
N ALA A 709 14.74 -40.44 -22.70
CA ALA A 709 14.60 -39.02 -23.03
C ALA A 709 15.84 -38.33 -23.67
N ILE A 710 16.96 -39.04 -23.82
CA ILE A 710 18.18 -38.58 -24.51
C ILE A 710 18.37 -39.32 -25.84
N ASP A 711 17.94 -40.58 -25.88
CA ASP A 711 18.10 -41.48 -27.02
C ASP A 711 16.86 -41.47 -27.95
N ASN A 712 15.72 -40.94 -27.50
CA ASN A 712 14.47 -40.71 -28.26
C ASN A 712 13.99 -39.24 -28.09
N GLU A 713 13.82 -38.51 -29.20
CA GLU A 713 13.40 -37.10 -29.21
C GLU A 713 11.89 -36.89 -28.98
N ASP A 714 11.06 -37.91 -29.22
CA ASP A 714 9.60 -37.87 -29.09
C ASP A 714 9.11 -38.16 -27.64
N MET A 715 10.02 -38.28 -26.67
CA MET A 715 9.66 -38.57 -25.28
C MET A 715 8.83 -37.44 -24.65
N SER A 716 7.65 -37.80 -24.11
CA SER A 716 6.73 -36.88 -23.42
C SER A 716 7.45 -35.96 -22.41
N PRO A 717 7.40 -34.62 -22.58
CA PRO A 717 8.06 -33.66 -21.68
C PRO A 717 7.62 -33.76 -20.22
N GLU A 718 6.39 -34.20 -19.96
CA GLU A 718 5.88 -34.31 -18.60
C GLU A 718 6.45 -35.52 -17.85
N ILE A 719 6.71 -36.64 -18.54
CA ILE A 719 7.44 -37.78 -17.96
C ILE A 719 8.84 -37.31 -17.52
N VAL A 720 9.49 -36.47 -18.32
CA VAL A 720 10.82 -35.91 -18.02
C VAL A 720 10.78 -34.91 -16.87
N ASP A 721 9.75 -34.05 -16.80
CA ASP A 721 9.50 -33.14 -15.66
C ASP A 721 9.35 -33.89 -14.34
N LYS A 722 8.45 -34.90 -14.27
CA LYS A 722 8.27 -35.69 -13.04
C LYS A 722 9.51 -36.51 -12.69
N CYS A 723 10.30 -36.93 -13.67
CA CYS A 723 11.63 -37.51 -13.43
C CYS A 723 12.60 -36.50 -12.79
N PHE A 724 12.62 -35.23 -13.22
CA PHE A 724 13.43 -34.18 -12.59
C PHE A 724 12.97 -33.86 -11.18
N GLY A 725 11.67 -33.75 -10.95
CA GLY A 725 11.09 -33.57 -9.61
C GLY A 725 11.51 -34.69 -8.65
N ILE A 726 11.21 -35.95 -8.99
CA ILE A 726 11.55 -37.11 -8.15
C ILE A 726 13.06 -37.20 -7.90
N ALA A 727 13.91 -37.02 -8.93
CA ALA A 727 15.36 -37.11 -8.79
C ALA A 727 15.93 -35.99 -7.90
N ASN A 728 15.44 -34.75 -8.04
CA ASN A 728 15.88 -33.63 -7.21
C ASN A 728 15.45 -33.83 -5.74
N ARG A 729 14.18 -34.18 -5.51
CA ARG A 729 13.65 -34.49 -4.18
C ARG A 729 14.41 -35.64 -3.50
N THR A 730 14.77 -36.69 -4.23
CA THR A 730 15.59 -37.80 -3.72
C THR A 730 16.98 -37.35 -3.26
N LEU A 731 17.58 -36.33 -3.89
CA LEU A 731 18.86 -35.75 -3.42
C LEU A 731 18.66 -34.89 -2.17
N LEU A 732 17.60 -34.09 -2.12
CA LEU A 732 17.30 -33.20 -0.98
C LEU A 732 16.93 -33.98 0.29
N TRP A 733 16.06 -34.99 0.19
CA TRP A 733 15.77 -35.90 1.30
C TRP A 733 17.01 -36.66 1.77
N GLY A 734 17.87 -37.10 0.84
CA GLY A 734 19.16 -37.71 1.19
C GLY A 734 20.10 -36.77 1.94
N LEU A 735 20.14 -35.48 1.58
CA LEU A 735 20.93 -34.46 2.28
C LEU A 735 20.36 -34.15 3.67
N TYR A 736 19.02 -34.10 3.81
CA TYR A 736 18.33 -33.96 5.10
C TYR A 736 18.66 -35.12 6.05
N HIS A 737 18.70 -36.36 5.55
CA HIS A 737 19.13 -37.52 6.34
C HIS A 737 20.59 -37.43 6.79
N LEU A 738 21.51 -36.92 5.95
CA LEU A 738 22.90 -36.68 6.37
C LEU A 738 23.02 -35.60 7.47
N ASP A 739 22.19 -34.55 7.40
CA ASP A 739 22.15 -33.49 8.42
C ASP A 739 21.58 -33.98 9.78
N ILE A 740 20.69 -34.98 9.78
CA ILE A 740 20.23 -35.65 11.01
C ILE A 740 21.28 -36.65 11.51
N GLN A 741 21.70 -37.57 10.64
CA GLN A 741 22.60 -38.66 10.99
C GLN A 741 23.57 -38.93 9.82
N PHE A 742 24.77 -38.41 9.97
CA PHE A 742 25.81 -38.51 8.96
C PHE A 742 26.26 -39.96 8.67
N ASP A 743 26.03 -40.44 7.44
CA ASP A 743 26.51 -41.73 6.92
C ASP A 743 27.44 -41.53 5.71
N LYS A 744 28.62 -42.15 5.76
CA LYS A 744 29.63 -42.10 4.68
C LYS A 744 29.23 -42.89 3.45
N ASP A 745 28.34 -43.89 3.54
CA ASP A 745 27.89 -44.66 2.38
C ASP A 745 26.69 -44.00 1.68
N LEU A 746 25.75 -43.40 2.41
CA LEU A 746 24.77 -42.46 1.87
C LEU A 746 25.45 -41.28 1.17
N LEU A 747 26.47 -40.67 1.78
CA LEU A 747 27.25 -39.60 1.15
C LEU A 747 27.85 -40.04 -0.20
N LYS A 748 28.51 -41.20 -0.27
CA LYS A 748 29.04 -41.75 -1.55
C LYS A 748 27.93 -41.96 -2.59
N LYS A 749 26.75 -42.47 -2.18
CA LYS A 749 25.60 -42.64 -3.06
C LYS A 749 25.14 -41.28 -3.61
N LEU A 750 24.95 -40.28 -2.76
CA LEU A 750 24.50 -38.95 -3.16
C LEU A 750 25.51 -38.25 -4.07
N VAL A 751 26.80 -38.30 -3.77
CA VAL A 751 27.87 -37.78 -4.66
C VAL A 751 27.80 -38.39 -6.07
N LYS A 752 27.56 -39.71 -6.18
CA LYS A 752 27.37 -40.40 -7.46
C LYS A 752 26.07 -39.98 -8.16
N ARG A 753 24.98 -39.81 -7.41
CA ARG A 753 23.65 -39.39 -7.91
C ARG A 753 23.66 -37.94 -8.42
N THR A 754 24.19 -36.99 -7.63
CA THR A 754 24.35 -35.57 -7.98
C THR A 754 25.14 -35.37 -9.27
N ARG A 755 26.30 -36.03 -9.41
CA ARG A 755 27.15 -35.91 -10.62
C ARG A 755 26.48 -36.51 -11.86
N LYS A 756 25.73 -37.62 -11.72
CA LYS A 756 24.87 -38.15 -12.78
C LYS A 756 23.83 -37.11 -13.21
N LEU A 757 23.04 -36.57 -12.27
CA LEU A 757 21.95 -35.63 -12.57
C LEU A 757 22.47 -34.37 -13.27
N CYS A 758 23.55 -33.77 -12.77
CA CYS A 758 24.20 -32.61 -13.40
C CYS A 758 24.64 -32.89 -14.86
N THR A 759 25.06 -34.12 -15.17
CA THR A 759 25.40 -34.54 -16.55
C THR A 759 24.17 -34.74 -17.41
N LEU A 760 23.07 -35.26 -16.85
CA LEU A 760 21.79 -35.45 -17.56
C LEU A 760 21.15 -34.11 -17.91
N CYS A 761 21.08 -33.17 -16.96
CA CYS A 761 20.57 -31.82 -17.20
C CYS A 761 21.36 -31.12 -18.33
N GLN A 762 22.70 -31.19 -18.33
CA GLN A 762 23.53 -30.59 -19.38
C GLN A 762 23.29 -31.19 -20.78
N LYS A 763 22.83 -32.45 -20.88
CA LYS A 763 22.41 -33.06 -22.15
C LYS A 763 20.99 -32.61 -22.54
N LEU A 764 20.05 -32.71 -21.62
CA LEU A 764 18.63 -32.41 -21.85
C LEU A 764 18.35 -30.90 -22.06
N MET A 765 19.28 -30.02 -21.65
CA MET A 765 19.30 -28.61 -22.04
C MET A 765 19.55 -28.36 -23.55
N LEU A 766 19.92 -29.39 -24.31
CA LEU A 766 20.18 -29.34 -25.76
C LEU A 766 19.16 -30.19 -26.56
N HIS A 767 18.06 -30.58 -25.93
CA HIS A 767 17.02 -31.42 -26.52
C HIS A 767 16.19 -30.67 -27.59
N ALA A 768 15.58 -31.38 -28.53
CA ALA A 768 14.74 -30.77 -29.56
C ALA A 768 13.49 -30.07 -28.98
N ASN A 769 12.86 -30.68 -27.98
CA ASN A 769 11.71 -30.11 -27.28
C ASN A 769 12.14 -29.02 -26.26
N THR A 770 11.59 -27.81 -26.40
CA THR A 770 11.95 -26.64 -25.59
C THR A 770 11.52 -26.75 -24.12
N GLN A 771 10.45 -27.47 -23.80
CA GLN A 771 10.01 -27.62 -22.40
C GLN A 771 10.99 -28.50 -21.63
N ILE A 772 11.46 -29.59 -22.23
CA ILE A 772 12.53 -30.43 -21.66
C ILE A 772 13.79 -29.60 -21.38
N CYS A 773 14.16 -28.69 -22.28
CA CYS A 773 15.27 -27.75 -22.06
C CYS A 773 15.02 -26.81 -20.87
N HIS A 774 13.80 -26.27 -20.74
CA HIS A 774 13.41 -25.40 -19.62
C HIS A 774 13.46 -26.12 -18.27
N TYR A 775 12.94 -27.35 -18.19
CA TYR A 775 13.00 -28.17 -16.98
C TYR A 775 14.46 -28.50 -16.62
N ALA A 776 15.23 -29.01 -17.59
CA ALA A 776 16.63 -29.37 -17.41
C ALA A 776 17.51 -28.20 -16.93
N TYR A 777 17.32 -27.00 -17.48
CA TYR A 777 18.00 -25.78 -17.04
C TYR A 777 17.60 -25.36 -15.62
N SER A 778 16.30 -25.43 -15.29
CA SER A 778 15.79 -25.01 -13.99
C SER A 778 16.29 -25.94 -12.88
N THR A 779 16.17 -27.25 -13.07
CA THR A 779 16.71 -28.26 -12.15
C THR A 779 18.24 -28.16 -12.04
N LEU A 780 18.97 -27.81 -13.11
CA LEU A 780 20.42 -27.58 -13.02
C LEU A 780 20.77 -26.36 -12.16
N CYS A 781 20.02 -25.26 -12.29
CA CYS A 781 20.22 -24.08 -11.44
C CYS A 781 19.97 -24.40 -9.96
N ASP A 782 18.86 -25.06 -9.64
CA ASP A 782 18.53 -25.43 -8.25
C ASP A 782 19.48 -26.49 -7.68
N LEU A 783 19.98 -27.42 -8.51
CA LEU A 783 21.02 -28.38 -8.14
C LEU A 783 22.36 -27.70 -7.82
N LEU A 784 22.74 -26.67 -8.59
CA LEU A 784 23.95 -25.88 -8.34
C LEU A 784 23.83 -24.98 -7.09
N ILE A 785 22.62 -24.54 -6.72
CA ILE A 785 22.36 -23.80 -5.47
C ILE A 785 22.37 -24.74 -4.26
N SER A 786 21.70 -25.89 -4.35
CA SER A 786 21.62 -26.86 -3.25
C SER A 786 22.96 -27.57 -2.99
N MET A 787 23.73 -27.87 -4.04
CA MET A 787 25.06 -28.49 -3.97
C MET A 787 26.19 -27.44 -4.07
N SER A 788 25.97 -26.28 -3.46
CA SER A 788 26.88 -25.12 -3.47
C SER A 788 27.99 -25.21 -2.41
N PRO A 789 29.05 -24.37 -2.50
CA PRO A 789 30.16 -24.37 -1.54
C PRO A 789 29.76 -24.19 -0.07
N HIS A 790 28.61 -23.54 0.20
CA HIS A 790 28.08 -23.31 1.56
C HIS A 790 27.76 -24.60 2.33
N LEU A 791 27.69 -25.77 1.66
CA LEU A 791 27.56 -27.05 2.35
C LEU A 791 28.76 -27.36 3.27
N VAL A 792 29.95 -26.85 2.96
CA VAL A 792 31.16 -27.06 3.79
C VAL A 792 31.06 -26.33 5.13
N ASP A 793 30.31 -25.22 5.21
CA ASP A 793 30.07 -24.50 6.45
C ASP A 793 29.16 -25.29 7.43
N LYS A 794 28.35 -26.23 6.92
CA LYS A 794 27.62 -27.22 7.74
C LYS A 794 28.54 -28.37 8.17
N ASN A 795 29.22 -29.00 7.20
CA ASN A 795 30.03 -30.19 7.44
C ASN A 795 31.14 -30.30 6.37
N PRO A 796 32.44 -30.29 6.75
CA PRO A 796 33.54 -30.42 5.81
C PRO A 796 33.51 -31.68 4.92
N ASP A 797 32.97 -32.82 5.40
CA ASP A 797 32.86 -34.04 4.57
C ASP A 797 31.89 -33.83 3.38
N TYR A 798 31.00 -32.82 3.42
CA TYR A 798 30.14 -32.45 2.28
C TYR A 798 30.88 -31.79 1.11
N GLN A 799 32.17 -31.46 1.24
CA GLN A 799 32.98 -30.97 0.12
C GLN A 799 32.89 -31.90 -1.11
N ALA A 800 32.70 -33.20 -0.92
CA ALA A 800 32.54 -34.17 -2.00
C ALA A 800 31.25 -34.01 -2.84
N LEU A 801 30.20 -33.38 -2.28
CA LEU A 801 28.92 -33.12 -2.96
C LEU A 801 28.97 -31.91 -3.89
N ILE A 802 29.89 -30.96 -3.64
CA ILE A 802 30.00 -29.72 -4.43
C ILE A 802 30.20 -30.06 -5.91
N ILE A 803 29.44 -29.38 -6.77
CA ILE A 803 29.61 -29.46 -8.22
C ILE A 803 30.70 -28.47 -8.63
N GLU A 804 31.80 -28.97 -9.19
CA GLU A 804 32.86 -28.13 -9.78
C GLU A 804 32.34 -27.42 -11.03
N ILE A 805 32.37 -26.09 -11.03
CA ILE A 805 31.92 -25.27 -12.15
C ILE A 805 33.10 -24.91 -13.04
N ASN A 806 33.06 -25.41 -14.28
CA ASN A 806 34.01 -25.07 -15.33
C ASN A 806 33.42 -24.01 -16.29
N GLU A 807 34.27 -23.41 -17.12
CA GLU A 807 33.83 -22.36 -18.06
C GLU A 807 32.78 -22.87 -19.06
N ASN A 808 32.85 -24.14 -19.48
CA ASN A 808 31.88 -24.74 -20.41
C ASN A 808 30.46 -24.72 -19.84
N LEU A 809 30.28 -25.11 -18.56
CA LEU A 809 28.98 -25.07 -17.87
C LEU A 809 28.43 -23.64 -17.80
N ILE A 810 29.29 -22.64 -17.54
CA ILE A 810 28.89 -21.23 -17.56
C ILE A 810 28.44 -20.82 -18.96
N GLN A 811 29.15 -21.21 -20.02
CA GLN A 811 28.74 -20.91 -21.39
C GLN A 811 27.44 -21.63 -21.79
N SER A 812 27.20 -22.88 -21.37
CA SER A 812 25.93 -23.58 -21.64
C SER A 812 24.72 -22.86 -21.00
N LEU A 813 24.84 -22.43 -19.74
CA LEU A 813 23.82 -21.65 -19.04
C LEU A 813 23.57 -20.28 -19.71
N LEU A 814 24.65 -19.63 -20.19
CA LEU A 814 24.56 -18.35 -20.91
C LEU A 814 23.93 -18.50 -22.30
N THR A 815 24.28 -19.54 -23.05
CA THR A 815 23.69 -19.83 -24.36
C THR A 815 22.18 -20.03 -24.22
N PHE A 816 21.75 -20.82 -23.24
CA PHE A 816 20.33 -21.00 -22.92
C PHE A 816 19.63 -19.66 -22.63
N LEU A 817 20.19 -18.80 -21.77
CA LEU A 817 19.60 -17.47 -21.48
C LEU A 817 19.50 -16.58 -22.73
N ASN A 818 20.51 -16.59 -23.60
CA ASN A 818 20.47 -15.80 -24.83
C ASN A 818 19.39 -16.30 -25.80
N THR A 819 19.15 -17.62 -25.86
CA THR A 819 18.09 -18.23 -26.68
C THR A 819 16.69 -17.96 -26.13
N TYR A 820 16.44 -18.19 -24.84
CA TYR A 820 15.07 -18.24 -24.29
C TYR A 820 14.63 -16.99 -23.50
N VAL A 821 15.57 -16.12 -23.08
CA VAL A 821 15.26 -14.89 -22.33
C VAL A 821 15.57 -13.63 -23.15
N PHE A 822 16.78 -13.50 -23.71
CA PHE A 822 17.25 -12.26 -24.35
C PHE A 822 17.03 -12.20 -25.88
N PHE A 823 16.05 -12.92 -26.40
CA PHE A 823 15.65 -12.85 -27.81
C PHE A 823 14.75 -11.62 -28.11
N PRO A 824 14.62 -11.19 -29.38
CA PRO A 824 13.69 -10.13 -29.78
C PRO A 824 12.29 -10.72 -30.06
N GLU A 825 11.26 -10.20 -29.40
CA GLU A 825 9.86 -10.59 -29.64
C GLU A 825 9.11 -9.57 -30.50
N GLU A 826 8.42 -10.09 -31.52
CA GLU A 826 7.03 -9.71 -31.83
C GLU A 826 6.29 -11.01 -32.20
N PRO A 827 5.03 -11.18 -31.75
CA PRO A 827 3.93 -10.61 -32.52
C PRO A 827 3.05 -9.66 -31.70
N LYS A 828 2.62 -8.54 -32.30
CA LYS A 828 1.81 -7.51 -31.62
C LYS A 828 0.43 -8.00 -31.15
N ASN A 829 -0.08 -9.10 -31.72
CA ASN A 829 -1.48 -9.54 -31.62
C ASN A 829 -1.76 -10.59 -30.51
N GLN A 830 -0.81 -10.87 -29.61
CA GLN A 830 -1.10 -11.68 -28.41
C GLN A 830 -1.93 -10.89 -27.39
N ASP A 831 -2.72 -11.60 -26.61
CA ASP A 831 -3.44 -11.08 -25.45
C ASP A 831 -2.49 -10.57 -24.33
N GLU A 832 -2.95 -9.67 -23.47
CA GLU A 832 -2.14 -9.10 -22.39
C GLU A 832 -1.83 -10.11 -21.28
N GLN A 833 -2.75 -11.00 -20.91
CA GLN A 833 -2.50 -12.05 -19.91
C GLN A 833 -1.46 -13.05 -20.42
N ALA A 834 -1.59 -13.49 -21.67
CA ALA A 834 -0.61 -14.38 -22.31
C ALA A 834 0.81 -13.75 -22.42
N LYS A 835 0.90 -12.43 -22.66
CA LYS A 835 2.17 -11.68 -22.61
C LYS A 835 2.75 -11.65 -21.19
N ILE A 836 1.92 -11.38 -20.18
CA ILE A 836 2.31 -11.35 -18.76
C ILE A 836 2.86 -12.71 -18.34
N GLU A 837 2.15 -13.81 -18.61
CA GLU A 837 2.65 -15.17 -18.34
C GLU A 837 4.00 -15.47 -19.00
N THR A 838 4.15 -15.12 -20.27
CA THR A 838 5.39 -15.34 -21.02
C THR A 838 6.55 -14.56 -20.41
N LEU A 839 6.29 -13.32 -19.98
CA LEU A 839 7.23 -12.50 -19.23
C LEU A 839 7.57 -13.09 -17.84
N HIS A 840 6.59 -13.62 -17.09
CA HIS A 840 6.82 -14.34 -15.83
C HIS A 840 7.77 -15.53 -16.04
N LYS A 841 7.50 -16.37 -17.05
CA LYS A 841 8.30 -17.55 -17.39
C LYS A 841 9.77 -17.14 -17.67
N LYS A 842 10.00 -16.08 -18.45
CA LYS A 842 11.36 -15.51 -18.67
C LYS A 842 12.01 -14.91 -17.42
N ARG A 843 11.25 -14.16 -16.62
CA ARG A 843 11.72 -13.55 -15.36
C ARG A 843 12.20 -14.63 -14.39
N ASN A 844 11.53 -15.78 -14.33
CA ASN A 844 11.94 -16.93 -13.52
C ASN A 844 13.25 -17.56 -14.04
N LEU A 845 13.38 -17.82 -15.34
CA LEU A 845 14.61 -18.37 -15.94
C LEU A 845 15.83 -17.46 -15.72
N LEU A 846 15.64 -16.13 -15.82
CA LEU A 846 16.68 -15.15 -15.51
C LEU A 846 17.00 -15.09 -14.02
N ALA A 847 15.98 -15.14 -13.15
CA ALA A 847 16.15 -15.15 -11.71
C ALA A 847 16.95 -16.37 -11.24
N ALA A 848 16.76 -17.55 -11.84
CA ALA A 848 17.52 -18.76 -11.54
C ALA A 848 19.04 -18.57 -11.72
N TYR A 849 19.50 -18.01 -12.84
CA TYR A 849 20.92 -17.70 -13.05
C TYR A 849 21.40 -16.57 -12.14
N CYS A 850 20.57 -15.54 -11.91
CA CYS A 850 20.90 -14.45 -10.99
C CYS A 850 21.09 -14.96 -9.54
N LYS A 851 20.30 -15.95 -9.09
CA LYS A 851 20.50 -16.63 -7.80
C LYS A 851 21.91 -17.23 -7.70
N LEU A 852 22.41 -17.90 -8.74
CA LEU A 852 23.77 -18.47 -8.76
C LEU A 852 24.85 -17.41 -8.51
N ILE A 853 24.69 -16.18 -9.03
CA ILE A 853 25.65 -15.08 -8.79
C ILE A 853 25.53 -14.54 -7.36
N VAL A 854 24.32 -14.24 -6.88
CA VAL A 854 24.14 -13.60 -5.56
C VAL A 854 24.36 -14.56 -4.39
N HIS A 855 24.30 -15.87 -4.62
CA HIS A 855 24.74 -16.90 -3.68
C HIS A 855 26.21 -17.31 -3.89
N ASN A 856 27.00 -16.56 -4.69
CA ASN A 856 28.43 -16.82 -4.92
C ASN A 856 28.74 -18.26 -5.38
N VAL A 857 27.82 -18.87 -6.13
CA VAL A 857 27.99 -20.14 -6.83
C VAL A 857 28.73 -19.89 -8.16
N LEU A 858 28.25 -18.90 -8.92
CA LEU A 858 28.97 -18.35 -10.07
C LEU A 858 29.85 -17.16 -9.64
N PRO A 859 31.04 -16.97 -10.26
CA PRO A 859 31.86 -15.79 -10.02
C PRO A 859 31.13 -14.52 -10.47
N ILE A 860 31.28 -13.42 -9.73
CA ILE A 860 30.60 -12.14 -10.00
C ILE A 860 30.78 -11.66 -11.46
N GLN A 861 31.92 -11.96 -12.09
CA GLN A 861 32.21 -11.68 -13.50
C GLN A 861 31.17 -12.29 -14.48
N ALA A 862 30.53 -13.40 -14.13
CA ALA A 862 29.50 -14.05 -14.93
C ALA A 862 28.26 -13.16 -15.15
N ALA A 863 28.02 -12.15 -14.30
CA ALA A 863 26.95 -11.17 -14.46
C ALA A 863 27.15 -10.22 -15.65
N THR A 864 28.36 -10.14 -16.22
CA THR A 864 28.70 -9.30 -17.40
C THR A 864 27.68 -9.44 -18.52
N ASN A 865 27.28 -10.68 -18.81
CA ASN A 865 26.42 -11.04 -19.94
C ASN A 865 24.94 -10.68 -19.71
N ILE A 866 24.53 -10.45 -18.46
CA ILE A 866 23.19 -9.97 -18.09
C ILE A 866 23.19 -8.45 -17.96
N LEU A 867 24.22 -7.88 -17.34
CA LEU A 867 24.33 -6.45 -17.08
C LEU A 867 24.37 -5.60 -18.36
N LYS A 868 24.89 -6.15 -19.47
CA LYS A 868 24.82 -5.50 -20.79
C LYS A 868 23.36 -5.25 -21.26
N TYR A 869 22.41 -6.09 -20.87
CA TYR A 869 21.00 -5.98 -21.25
C TYR A 869 20.19 -4.99 -20.38
N TYR A 870 20.79 -4.40 -19.34
CA TYR A 870 20.08 -3.58 -18.33
C TYR A 870 19.38 -2.32 -18.89
N VAL A 871 19.86 -1.75 -19.99
CA VAL A 871 19.18 -0.65 -20.68
C VAL A 871 18.06 -1.18 -21.59
N LYS A 872 18.35 -2.21 -22.39
CA LYS A 872 17.45 -2.71 -23.45
C LYS A 872 16.16 -3.32 -22.88
N TYR A 873 16.27 -4.16 -21.86
CA TYR A 873 15.14 -4.85 -21.22
C TYR A 873 14.83 -4.25 -19.84
N SER A 874 14.84 -2.92 -19.76
CA SER A 874 14.71 -2.18 -18.49
C SER A 874 13.34 -2.31 -17.81
N ASN A 875 12.29 -2.59 -18.57
CA ASN A 875 10.93 -2.78 -18.05
C ASN A 875 10.77 -4.24 -17.58
N ASP A 876 11.21 -5.17 -18.44
CA ASP A 876 10.95 -6.61 -18.33
C ASP A 876 11.80 -7.27 -17.22
N PHE A 877 13.06 -6.84 -17.11
CA PHE A 877 14.07 -7.47 -16.23
C PHE A 877 14.85 -6.46 -15.37
N GLY A 878 14.60 -5.15 -15.50
CA GLY A 878 15.45 -4.11 -14.91
C GLY A 878 15.54 -4.15 -13.38
N ASP A 879 14.49 -4.59 -12.69
CA ASP A 879 14.46 -4.81 -11.25
C ASP A 879 15.30 -6.03 -10.82
N ILE A 880 15.17 -7.17 -11.51
CA ILE A 880 15.95 -8.39 -11.27
C ILE A 880 17.44 -8.10 -11.45
N ILE A 881 17.80 -7.45 -12.57
CA ILE A 881 19.19 -7.09 -12.89
C ILE A 881 19.75 -6.11 -11.85
N LYS A 882 18.98 -5.10 -11.44
CA LYS A 882 19.37 -4.12 -10.40
C LYS A 882 19.52 -4.75 -9.01
N ASN A 883 18.67 -5.69 -8.63
CA ASN A 883 18.77 -6.42 -7.36
C ASN A 883 20.02 -7.32 -7.36
N THR A 884 20.21 -8.10 -8.42
CA THR A 884 21.39 -8.95 -8.64
C THR A 884 22.69 -8.14 -8.56
N PHE A 885 22.72 -7.00 -9.24
CA PHE A 885 23.83 -6.06 -9.20
C PHE A 885 24.09 -5.51 -7.78
N THR A 886 23.03 -5.13 -7.06
CA THR A 886 23.10 -4.61 -5.69
C THR A 886 23.69 -5.65 -4.75
N ARG A 887 23.17 -6.88 -4.75
CA ARG A 887 23.68 -7.99 -3.93
C ARG A 887 25.12 -8.35 -4.27
N ALA A 888 25.48 -8.42 -5.56
CA ALA A 888 26.85 -8.68 -5.97
C ALA A 888 27.85 -7.62 -5.44
N ARG A 889 27.46 -6.34 -5.46
CA ARG A 889 28.25 -5.23 -4.90
C ARG A 889 28.46 -5.37 -3.39
N ASP A 890 27.46 -5.90 -2.68
CA ASP A 890 27.51 -6.10 -1.24
C ASP A 890 28.40 -7.31 -0.87
N ILE A 891 28.54 -8.32 -1.76
CA ILE A 891 29.56 -9.38 -1.68
C ILE A 891 30.96 -8.80 -1.95
N SER A 892 31.17 -8.11 -3.08
CA SER A 892 32.49 -7.57 -3.43
C SER A 892 32.45 -6.40 -4.43
N LYS A 893 32.32 -5.18 -3.88
CA LYS A 893 32.37 -3.89 -4.63
C LYS A 893 33.40 -3.84 -5.75
N ILE A 894 34.63 -4.31 -5.50
CA ILE A 894 35.74 -4.26 -6.47
C ILE A 894 35.47 -5.18 -7.66
N HIS A 895 35.11 -6.45 -7.41
CA HIS A 895 34.78 -7.39 -8.49
C HIS A 895 33.53 -6.95 -9.27
N THR A 896 32.52 -6.40 -8.58
CA THR A 896 31.34 -5.83 -9.23
C THR A 896 31.68 -4.63 -10.11
N ALA A 897 32.59 -3.74 -9.69
CA ALA A 897 33.03 -2.61 -10.49
C ALA A 897 33.92 -3.02 -11.69
N LYS A 898 34.71 -4.10 -11.58
CA LYS A 898 35.33 -4.75 -12.75
C LYS A 898 34.28 -5.34 -13.70
N THR A 899 33.23 -5.94 -13.15
CA THR A 899 32.14 -6.53 -13.93
C THR A 899 31.32 -5.46 -14.67
N MET A 900 31.11 -4.28 -14.08
CA MET A 900 30.62 -3.10 -14.82
C MET A 900 31.53 -2.79 -16.01
N ALA A 901 32.85 -2.72 -15.80
CA ALA A 901 33.82 -2.42 -16.85
C ALA A 901 33.72 -3.42 -18.01
N TYR A 902 33.70 -4.72 -17.70
CA TYR A 902 33.51 -5.77 -18.72
C TYR A 902 32.15 -5.68 -19.44
N SER A 903 31.09 -5.26 -18.74
CA SER A 903 29.74 -5.07 -19.34
C SER A 903 29.73 -3.90 -20.32
N LEU A 904 30.43 -2.81 -20.00
CA LEU A 904 30.65 -1.68 -20.90
C LEU A 904 31.50 -2.09 -22.11
N MET A 905 32.57 -2.88 -21.90
CA MET A 905 33.39 -3.41 -23.01
C MET A 905 32.58 -4.32 -23.95
N ALA A 906 31.65 -5.11 -23.41
CA ALA A 906 30.74 -5.92 -24.22
C ALA A 906 29.83 -5.05 -25.10
N ILE A 907 29.16 -4.04 -24.52
CA ILE A 907 28.32 -3.10 -25.30
C ILE A 907 29.14 -2.29 -26.31
N PHE A 908 30.39 -1.92 -26.00
CA PHE A 908 31.25 -1.24 -26.98
C PHE A 908 31.55 -2.14 -28.20
N LYS A 909 31.80 -3.44 -27.98
CA LYS A 909 31.96 -4.43 -29.07
C LYS A 909 30.67 -4.61 -29.87
N ASP A 910 29.52 -4.65 -29.20
CA ASP A 910 28.21 -4.74 -29.86
C ASP A 910 27.95 -3.49 -30.73
N CYS A 911 28.25 -2.27 -30.24
CA CYS A 911 28.20 -1.01 -31.00
C CYS A 911 29.17 -1.00 -32.21
N VAL A 912 30.40 -1.46 -32.02
CA VAL A 912 31.43 -1.60 -33.07
C VAL A 912 30.91 -2.50 -34.20
N ALA A 913 30.40 -3.69 -33.86
CA ALA A 913 29.91 -4.67 -34.82
C ALA A 913 28.66 -4.19 -35.58
N VAL A 914 27.73 -3.49 -34.91
CA VAL A 914 26.57 -2.87 -35.57
C VAL A 914 27.02 -1.83 -36.61
N ARG A 915 28.02 -1.02 -36.28
CA ARG A 915 28.62 -0.06 -37.22
C ARG A 915 29.33 -0.78 -38.38
N ASP A 916 30.06 -1.86 -38.13
CA ASP A 916 30.74 -2.62 -39.20
C ASP A 916 29.74 -3.25 -40.19
N ALA A 917 28.63 -3.80 -39.68
CA ALA A 917 27.55 -4.31 -40.53
C ALA A 917 26.86 -3.19 -41.34
N ALA A 918 26.62 -2.04 -40.73
CA ALA A 918 26.06 -0.87 -41.42
C ALA A 918 27.02 -0.30 -42.48
N GLN A 919 28.33 -0.27 -42.22
CA GLN A 919 29.35 0.14 -43.18
C GLN A 919 29.42 -0.82 -44.39
N GLN A 920 29.31 -2.13 -44.16
CA GLN A 920 29.22 -3.13 -45.23
C GLN A 920 27.96 -2.96 -46.09
N ALA A 921 26.84 -2.51 -45.50
CA ALA A 921 25.60 -2.24 -46.22
C ALA A 921 25.60 -0.90 -47.01
N ALA A 922 26.31 0.11 -46.51
CA ALA A 922 26.43 1.43 -47.15
C ALA A 922 27.47 1.48 -48.28
N GLY A 923 28.43 0.55 -48.29
CA GLY A 923 29.54 0.54 -49.25
C GLY A 923 30.68 1.49 -48.84
N ASN A 924 31.51 1.89 -49.82
CA ASN A 924 32.73 2.65 -49.55
C ASN A 924 32.55 4.18 -49.57
N ASP A 925 31.41 4.70 -50.04
CA ASP A 925 31.22 6.13 -50.31
C ASP A 925 30.62 6.92 -49.14
N GLU A 926 30.01 6.26 -48.14
CA GLU A 926 29.49 6.89 -46.91
C GLU A 926 30.23 6.37 -45.66
N ILE A 927 30.63 7.25 -44.75
CA ILE A 927 31.33 6.88 -43.50
C ILE A 927 30.31 6.72 -42.36
N VAL A 928 30.13 5.50 -41.86
CA VAL A 928 29.22 5.20 -40.76
C VAL A 928 29.93 5.38 -39.41
N ASN A 929 29.52 6.40 -38.66
CA ASN A 929 30.02 6.64 -37.30
C ASN A 929 29.44 5.62 -36.29
N ILE A 930 30.24 5.25 -35.28
CA ILE A 930 29.80 4.37 -34.18
C ILE A 930 28.85 5.14 -33.25
N ASP A 931 27.61 4.66 -33.06
CA ASP A 931 26.75 5.20 -32.02
C ASP A 931 27.13 4.66 -30.63
N LEU A 932 27.59 5.57 -29.77
CA LEU A 932 27.91 5.30 -28.36
C LEU A 932 26.73 5.63 -27.41
N SER A 933 25.55 5.97 -27.92
CA SER A 933 24.38 6.27 -27.08
C SER A 933 23.97 5.13 -26.12
N PRO A 934 23.97 3.83 -26.51
CA PRO A 934 23.61 2.75 -25.59
C PRO A 934 24.66 2.57 -24.48
N LEU A 935 25.93 2.74 -24.84
CA LEU A 935 27.07 2.64 -23.94
C LEU A 935 27.08 3.76 -22.88
N ARG A 936 26.82 5.00 -23.30
CA ARG A 936 26.75 6.17 -22.42
C ARG A 936 25.55 6.08 -21.46
N GLU A 937 24.41 5.58 -21.91
CA GLU A 937 23.25 5.37 -21.03
C GLU A 937 23.50 4.25 -20.01
N LEU A 938 24.07 3.11 -20.41
CA LEU A 938 24.45 2.05 -19.47
C LEU A 938 25.44 2.56 -18.42
N ALA A 939 26.43 3.36 -18.84
CA ALA A 939 27.40 3.98 -17.93
C ALA A 939 26.74 4.94 -16.92
N ARG A 940 25.75 5.75 -17.31
CA ARG A 940 24.98 6.59 -16.38
C ARG A 940 24.23 5.77 -15.34
N ARG A 941 23.56 4.70 -15.78
CA ARG A 941 22.84 3.80 -14.86
C ARG A 941 23.78 3.11 -13.87
N PHE A 942 24.94 2.66 -14.33
CA PHE A 942 26.00 2.15 -13.45
C PHE A 942 26.53 3.25 -12.51
N ASN A 943 26.77 4.47 -13.00
CA ASN A 943 27.22 5.59 -12.20
C ASN A 943 26.24 5.86 -11.03
N LEU A 944 24.93 5.88 -11.27
CA LEU A 944 23.90 6.03 -10.24
C LEU A 944 23.94 4.96 -9.13
N SER A 945 24.49 3.77 -9.40
CA SER A 945 24.61 2.70 -8.39
C SER A 945 25.75 2.88 -7.37
N PHE A 946 26.71 3.77 -7.66
CA PHE A 946 27.68 4.26 -6.68
C PHE A 946 27.03 5.33 -5.80
N GLY A 947 26.78 5.01 -4.53
CA GLY A 947 26.17 5.92 -3.56
C GLY A 947 27.00 7.17 -3.24
N LEU A 948 26.43 8.09 -2.46
CA LEU A 948 27.03 9.40 -2.17
C LEU A 948 28.33 9.35 -1.34
N ASP A 949 28.58 8.25 -0.62
CA ASP A 949 29.80 8.03 0.14
C ASP A 949 30.94 7.54 -0.78
N MET A 950 31.64 8.50 -1.37
CA MET A 950 32.76 8.22 -2.29
C MET A 950 33.95 7.57 -1.59
N ALA A 951 34.15 7.81 -0.29
CA ALA A 951 35.22 7.18 0.48
C ALA A 951 35.02 5.65 0.54
N LYS A 952 33.77 5.18 0.75
CA LYS A 952 33.41 3.75 0.74
C LYS A 952 33.38 3.10 -0.65
N GLN A 953 33.57 3.84 -1.73
CA GLN A 953 33.57 3.33 -3.13
C GLN A 953 34.91 3.55 -3.87
N ARG A 954 35.86 4.24 -3.23
CA ARG A 954 37.14 4.71 -3.76
C ARG A 954 37.90 3.67 -4.60
N GLU A 955 38.16 2.49 -4.01
CA GLU A 955 38.94 1.41 -4.63
C GLU A 955 38.19 0.73 -5.78
N ALA A 956 36.85 0.64 -5.68
CA ALA A 956 36.01 0.04 -6.71
C ALA A 956 35.96 0.91 -7.98
N LEU A 957 35.82 2.23 -7.81
CA LEU A 957 35.95 3.19 -8.92
C LEU A 957 37.35 3.15 -9.53
N ALA A 958 38.41 3.15 -8.70
CA ALA A 958 39.79 3.05 -9.20
C ALA A 958 40.05 1.74 -9.97
N ALA A 959 39.43 0.63 -9.57
CA ALA A 959 39.50 -0.64 -10.30
C ALA A 959 38.78 -0.57 -11.66
N LEU A 960 37.54 -0.05 -11.69
CA LEU A 960 36.77 0.17 -12.94
C LEU A 960 37.57 1.00 -13.94
N HIS A 961 38.10 2.15 -13.50
CA HIS A 961 38.88 3.03 -14.37
C HIS A 961 40.13 2.33 -14.95
N ARG A 962 40.84 1.50 -14.16
CA ARG A 962 42.02 0.75 -14.63
C ARG A 962 41.67 -0.29 -15.69
N GLU A 963 40.64 -1.11 -15.49
CA GLU A 963 40.24 -2.11 -16.50
C GLU A 963 39.74 -1.44 -17.80
N CYS A 964 38.97 -0.36 -17.68
CA CYS A 964 38.50 0.41 -18.84
C CYS A 964 39.64 1.06 -19.63
N ILE A 965 40.63 1.66 -18.96
CA ILE A 965 41.83 2.22 -19.60
C ILE A 965 42.61 1.11 -20.32
N ARG A 966 42.80 -0.04 -19.66
CA ARG A 966 43.52 -1.18 -20.25
C ARG A 966 42.85 -1.66 -21.54
N PHE A 967 41.52 -1.76 -21.57
CA PHE A 967 40.78 -2.13 -22.78
C PHE A 967 40.91 -1.08 -23.90
N ALA A 968 40.71 0.20 -23.58
CA ALA A 968 40.76 1.28 -24.56
C ALA A 968 42.13 1.44 -25.25
N LEU A 969 43.21 1.05 -24.56
CA LEU A 969 44.59 1.07 -25.06
C LEU A 969 45.10 -0.30 -25.52
N THR A 970 44.22 -1.29 -25.76
CA THR A 970 44.59 -2.62 -26.27
C THR A 970 43.75 -2.95 -27.52
N PRO A 971 44.32 -2.90 -28.75
CA PRO A 971 45.66 -2.40 -29.09
C PRO A 971 45.77 -0.88 -28.90
N LEU A 972 47.00 -0.39 -28.73
CA LEU A 972 47.29 1.04 -28.52
C LEU A 972 47.32 1.83 -29.84
N PHE A 973 47.81 1.18 -30.90
CA PHE A 973 47.91 1.70 -32.26
C PHE A 973 46.98 0.90 -33.18
N ASN A 974 46.61 1.47 -34.32
CA ASN A 974 45.96 0.71 -35.38
C ASN A 974 46.98 -0.29 -36.01
N HIS A 975 46.50 -1.44 -36.46
CA HIS A 975 47.34 -2.46 -37.11
C HIS A 975 47.78 -2.04 -38.51
N ASP A 976 46.93 -1.29 -39.24
CA ASP A 976 47.20 -0.87 -40.62
C ASP A 976 47.95 0.47 -40.71
N ASP A 977 47.80 1.35 -39.73
CA ASP A 977 48.49 2.65 -39.65
C ASP A 977 48.97 2.93 -38.20
N PRO A 978 50.26 2.71 -37.91
CA PRO A 978 50.85 2.99 -36.60
C PRO A 978 50.83 4.45 -36.14
N THR A 979 50.43 5.42 -36.98
CA THR A 979 50.20 6.81 -36.57
C THR A 979 48.81 7.02 -35.95
N GLN A 980 47.86 6.13 -36.23
CA GLN A 980 46.51 6.18 -35.71
C GLN A 980 46.38 5.41 -34.39
N PRO A 981 45.50 5.84 -33.47
CA PRO A 981 45.18 5.09 -32.28
C PRO A 981 44.45 3.78 -32.61
N GLY A 982 44.56 2.80 -31.71
CA GLY A 982 43.84 1.53 -31.83
C GLY A 982 42.32 1.69 -31.76
N SER A 983 41.60 0.73 -32.35
CA SER A 983 40.14 0.77 -32.55
C SER A 983 39.30 0.95 -31.27
N ASN A 984 39.85 0.63 -30.10
CA ASN A 984 39.16 0.77 -28.81
C ASN A 984 39.28 2.17 -28.17
N ILE A 985 40.02 3.12 -28.78
CA ILE A 985 40.30 4.44 -28.15
C ILE A 985 39.03 5.25 -27.83
N LEU A 986 37.98 5.11 -28.64
CA LEU A 986 36.68 5.77 -28.46
C LEU A 986 35.97 5.35 -27.15
N PHE A 987 36.34 4.20 -26.57
CA PHE A 987 35.84 3.77 -25.26
C PHE A 987 36.19 4.75 -24.13
N LEU A 988 37.25 5.56 -24.29
CA LEU A 988 37.62 6.59 -23.30
C LEU A 988 36.54 7.67 -23.13
N GLU A 989 35.65 7.86 -24.11
CA GLU A 989 34.55 8.83 -24.00
C GLU A 989 33.50 8.48 -22.95
N VAL A 990 33.44 7.22 -22.49
CA VAL A 990 32.47 6.80 -21.44
C VAL A 990 33.01 7.01 -20.02
N LEU A 991 34.33 7.04 -19.84
CA LEU A 991 34.98 7.21 -18.53
C LEU A 991 34.72 8.57 -17.84
N PRO A 992 34.51 9.70 -18.54
CA PRO A 992 34.06 10.96 -17.95
C PRO A 992 32.83 10.86 -17.03
N GLU A 993 31.85 10.01 -17.35
CA GLU A 993 30.64 9.83 -16.53
C GLU A 993 31.03 9.41 -15.08
N PHE A 994 31.95 8.45 -14.94
CA PHE A 994 32.46 7.96 -13.65
C PHE A 994 33.50 8.88 -13.00
N ALA A 995 34.30 9.61 -13.80
CA ALA A 995 35.39 10.46 -13.30
C ALA A 995 34.91 11.58 -12.37
N SER A 996 33.62 11.93 -12.43
CA SER A 996 32.92 12.83 -11.51
C SER A 996 32.94 12.38 -10.04
N LYS A 997 33.09 11.07 -9.78
CA LYS A 997 33.07 10.47 -8.43
C LYS A 997 34.45 10.09 -7.88
N LEU A 998 35.52 10.26 -8.65
CA LEU A 998 36.90 10.06 -8.16
C LEU A 998 37.30 11.22 -7.24
N LEU A 999 37.88 10.90 -6.08
CA LEU A 999 38.52 11.90 -5.24
C LEU A 999 39.81 12.40 -5.92
N LYS A 1000 40.23 13.64 -5.64
CA LYS A 1000 41.45 14.24 -6.21
C LYS A 1000 42.71 13.36 -6.15
N PRO A 1001 43.07 12.66 -5.04
CA PRO A 1001 44.22 11.76 -5.04
C PRO A 1001 44.06 10.56 -5.99
N ASP A 1002 42.84 10.10 -6.25
CA ASP A 1002 42.59 8.97 -7.15
C ASP A 1002 42.57 9.41 -8.61
N LYS A 1003 42.02 10.60 -8.91
CA LYS A 1003 42.18 11.22 -10.23
C LYS A 1003 43.66 11.28 -10.63
N LYS A 1004 44.53 11.74 -9.72
CA LYS A 1004 45.97 11.72 -9.94
C LYS A 1004 46.53 10.29 -10.08
N ALA A 1005 46.18 9.36 -9.19
CA ALA A 1005 46.68 7.98 -9.29
C ALA A 1005 46.22 7.22 -10.56
N ILE A 1006 45.09 7.63 -11.15
CA ILE A 1006 44.60 7.14 -12.45
C ILE A 1006 45.27 7.87 -13.61
N PHE A 1007 45.54 9.18 -13.51
CA PHE A 1007 46.37 9.91 -14.48
C PHE A 1007 47.80 9.34 -14.54
N ASP A 1008 48.47 9.20 -13.40
CA ASP A 1008 49.82 8.63 -13.27
C ASP A 1008 49.90 7.16 -13.75
N HIS A 1009 48.77 6.46 -13.87
CA HIS A 1009 48.67 5.13 -14.47
C HIS A 1009 48.45 5.20 -15.98
N LEU A 1010 47.53 6.06 -16.45
CA LEU A 1010 47.26 6.30 -17.86
C LEU A 1010 48.50 6.81 -18.60
N ASP A 1011 49.20 7.78 -18.00
CA ASP A 1011 50.38 8.42 -18.59
C ASP A 1011 51.53 7.42 -18.81
N LYS A 1012 51.73 6.48 -17.87
CA LYS A 1012 52.72 5.39 -18.00
C LYS A 1012 52.44 4.42 -19.14
N LEU A 1013 51.18 4.29 -19.56
CA LEU A 1013 50.79 3.43 -20.69
C LEU A 1013 50.98 4.12 -22.05
N VAL A 1014 51.10 5.45 -22.09
CA VAL A 1014 51.22 6.25 -23.32
C VAL A 1014 52.51 7.09 -23.38
N HIS A 1015 53.45 6.88 -22.45
CA HIS A 1015 54.62 7.72 -22.19
C HIS A 1015 55.54 7.94 -23.41
N ASN A 1016 55.55 6.98 -24.35
CA ASN A 1016 56.41 7.00 -25.55
C ASN A 1016 55.61 7.22 -26.86
N VAL A 1017 54.44 7.86 -26.79
CA VAL A 1017 53.52 8.03 -27.93
C VAL A 1017 53.41 9.50 -28.34
N THR A 1018 53.52 9.78 -29.64
CA THR A 1018 53.22 11.10 -30.22
C THR A 1018 51.70 11.23 -30.39
N ILE A 1019 51.03 11.90 -29.43
CA ILE A 1019 49.57 12.04 -29.39
C ILE A 1019 49.17 13.30 -30.18
N GLU A 1020 49.07 13.20 -31.50
CA GLU A 1020 48.73 14.30 -32.41
C GLU A 1020 47.62 13.91 -33.39
N GLY A 1021 46.70 14.84 -33.69
CA GLY A 1021 45.58 14.65 -34.61
C GLY A 1021 44.25 14.25 -33.95
N ASP A 1022 43.14 14.45 -34.68
CA ASP A 1022 41.79 14.39 -34.10
C ASP A 1022 41.32 12.98 -33.68
N ALA A 1023 41.93 11.92 -34.20
CA ALA A 1023 41.65 10.55 -33.76
C ALA A 1023 41.98 10.32 -32.28
N TRP A 1024 42.95 11.07 -31.72
CA TRP A 1024 43.38 10.95 -30.32
C TRP A 1024 42.53 11.77 -29.33
N GLN A 1025 41.52 12.52 -29.80
CA GLN A 1025 40.69 13.40 -28.95
C GLN A 1025 40.06 12.71 -27.71
N PRO A 1026 39.59 11.44 -27.74
CA PRO A 1026 39.08 10.77 -26.54
C PRO A 1026 40.11 10.70 -25.39
N LEU A 1027 41.38 10.43 -25.73
CA LEU A 1027 42.49 10.36 -24.76
C LEU A 1027 42.85 11.75 -24.23
N ILE A 1028 42.91 12.75 -25.10
CA ILE A 1028 43.23 14.14 -24.73
C ILE A 1028 42.16 14.69 -23.79
N ASN A 1029 40.87 14.52 -24.13
CA ASN A 1029 39.75 14.98 -23.31
C ASN A 1029 39.71 14.25 -21.95
N TYR A 1030 39.97 12.94 -21.91
CA TYR A 1030 39.99 12.19 -20.65
C TYR A 1030 41.18 12.56 -19.74
N ARG A 1031 42.38 12.77 -20.29
CA ARG A 1031 43.55 13.29 -19.54
C ARG A 1031 43.25 14.65 -18.89
N ARG A 1032 42.60 15.58 -19.62
CA ARG A 1032 42.20 16.89 -19.07
C ARG A 1032 41.22 16.78 -17.89
N ILE A 1033 40.28 15.84 -17.94
CA ILE A 1033 39.25 15.63 -16.88
C ILE A 1033 39.85 15.05 -15.59
N LEU A 1034 40.96 14.31 -15.69
CA LEU A 1034 41.70 13.78 -14.53
C LEU A 1034 42.60 14.84 -13.87
N ASN A 1035 43.16 15.79 -14.63
CA ASN A 1035 44.09 16.79 -14.10
C ASN A 1035 43.44 17.96 -13.34
N ASP A 1036 42.11 18.03 -13.26
CA ASP A 1036 41.37 19.08 -12.54
C ASP A 1036 41.68 20.52 -13.04
N GLU A 1037 42.18 20.66 -14.28
CA GLU A 1037 42.42 21.97 -14.89
C GLU A 1037 41.09 22.73 -15.10
N PRO A 1038 40.96 23.99 -14.62
CA PRO A 1038 39.76 24.79 -14.79
C PRO A 1038 39.63 25.23 -16.25
N GLY A 1039 38.86 24.46 -17.03
CA GLY A 1039 38.63 24.72 -18.45
C GLY A 1039 38.02 26.10 -18.69
N GLY A 1040 38.80 27.00 -19.31
CA GLY A 1040 38.29 28.25 -19.88
C GLY A 1040 37.11 27.94 -20.83
N GLY A 1041 35.96 28.55 -20.56
CA GLY A 1041 34.68 27.98 -20.98
C GLY A 1041 34.36 28.07 -22.47
N HIS A 1042 34.59 27.00 -23.22
CA HIS A 1042 33.98 26.72 -24.53
C HIS A 1042 33.43 25.27 -24.59
N GLY A 1043 32.36 25.01 -23.82
CA GLY A 1043 31.41 23.96 -24.21
C GLY A 1043 30.59 24.43 -25.42
N PRO A 1044 30.13 23.52 -26.31
CA PRO A 1044 29.31 23.89 -27.46
C PRO A 1044 28.00 24.54 -26.97
N LYS A 1045 27.73 25.76 -27.44
CA LYS A 1045 26.53 26.51 -27.05
C LYS A 1045 25.27 25.86 -27.60
N THR A 1046 24.63 25.02 -26.81
CA THR A 1046 23.22 24.64 -27.02
C THR A 1046 22.37 25.91 -26.96
N ARG A 1047 21.93 26.38 -28.14
CA ARG A 1047 20.99 27.51 -28.26
C ARG A 1047 19.65 27.09 -27.64
N VAL A 1048 19.45 27.43 -26.37
CA VAL A 1048 18.12 27.44 -25.76
C VAL A 1048 17.33 28.56 -26.43
N SER A 1049 16.62 28.21 -27.51
CA SER A 1049 15.61 29.07 -28.10
C SER A 1049 14.50 29.28 -27.08
N THR A 1050 14.22 30.54 -26.72
CA THR A 1050 13.13 30.91 -25.81
C THR A 1050 11.79 30.79 -26.51
N GLY A 1051 11.36 29.54 -26.76
CA GLY A 1051 10.04 29.22 -27.30
C GLY A 1051 8.95 29.54 -26.28
N THR A 1052 7.93 30.30 -26.71
CA THR A 1052 6.75 30.61 -25.91
C THR A 1052 5.99 29.36 -25.46
N ARG A 1053 5.39 29.42 -24.25
CA ARG A 1053 4.64 28.33 -23.62
C ARG A 1053 3.56 27.71 -24.53
N GLY A 1054 3.88 26.59 -25.16
CA GLY A 1054 2.89 25.67 -25.73
C GLY A 1054 2.22 24.83 -24.63
N ARG A 1055 0.96 24.40 -24.86
CA ARG A 1055 0.22 23.54 -23.92
C ARG A 1055 0.98 22.23 -23.64
N LYS A 1056 1.11 21.86 -22.36
CA LYS A 1056 1.30 20.44 -22.01
C LYS A 1056 0.09 19.66 -22.53
N ARG A 1057 0.30 18.64 -23.37
CA ARG A 1057 -0.63 17.51 -23.42
C ARG A 1057 -0.41 16.69 -22.16
N ALA A 1058 -1.48 16.12 -21.60
CA ALA A 1058 -1.34 15.09 -20.58
C ALA A 1058 -0.72 13.84 -21.22
N ILE A 1059 0.17 13.18 -20.49
CA ILE A 1059 0.44 11.76 -20.68
C ILE A 1059 -0.66 11.06 -19.89
N PRO A 1060 -1.38 10.08 -20.45
CA PRO A 1060 -2.29 9.25 -19.67
C PRO A 1060 -1.54 8.58 -18.51
N GLN A 1061 -2.09 8.63 -17.31
CA GLN A 1061 -1.75 7.66 -16.28
C GLN A 1061 -2.65 6.46 -16.51
N ASP A 1062 -2.28 5.61 -17.46
CA ASP A 1062 -2.96 4.34 -17.68
C ASP A 1062 -2.71 3.47 -16.45
N GLY A 1063 -3.74 3.37 -15.60
CA GLY A 1063 -3.67 2.66 -14.32
C GLY A 1063 -3.83 1.17 -14.54
N ASN A 1064 -2.72 0.46 -14.79
CA ASN A 1064 -2.69 -1.00 -14.75
C ASN A 1064 -1.31 -1.54 -14.35
N LEU A 1065 -1.26 -2.82 -13.94
CA LEU A 1065 -0.08 -3.57 -13.48
C LEU A 1065 0.68 -2.99 -12.25
N ILE A 1066 0.07 -3.14 -11.06
CA ILE A 1066 0.84 -3.49 -9.85
C ILE A 1066 0.35 -4.83 -9.34
N PHE A 1067 0.79 -5.90 -10.00
CA PHE A 1067 0.37 -7.29 -9.75
C PHE A 1067 1.56 -8.28 -9.79
N LEU A 1068 2.77 -7.82 -9.47
CA LEU A 1068 4.00 -8.60 -9.72
C LEU A 1068 5.14 -8.38 -8.69
N LEU A 1069 4.82 -8.33 -7.40
CA LEU A 1069 5.80 -8.40 -6.31
C LEU A 1069 5.33 -9.38 -5.22
N PHE A 1070 6.29 -10.13 -4.66
CA PHE A 1070 6.11 -11.20 -3.66
C PHE A 1070 5.56 -12.55 -4.15
N PHE A 1071 6.29 -13.16 -5.09
CA PHE A 1071 6.61 -14.58 -5.03
C PHE A 1071 8.14 -14.73 -5.13
N PHE A 1072 8.81 -15.04 -4.00
CA PHE A 1072 10.23 -15.35 -3.89
C PHE A 1072 10.54 -16.05 -2.56
#